data_AF-A0A939WSB7-F1
#
_entry.id   AF-A0A939WSB7-F1
#
_cell.length_a   1.000
_cell.length_b   1.000
_cell.length_c   1.000
_cell.angle_alpha   90.00
_cell.angle_beta   90.00
_cell.angle_gamma   90.00
#
_symmetry.space_group_name_H-M   'P 1'
#
loop_
_entity.id
_entity.type
_entity.pdbx_description
1 polymer ?
#
loop_
_entity_poly.entity_id
_entity_poly.type
_entity_poly.pdbx_seq_one_letter_code
_entity_poly.pdbx_strand_id
1 'polypeptide(L)'
;MRSLTVLWLHAPMAGDADMMPVVEHGLSDAFRDFCAEAFNVRMPLEYPPLKLTTVSSPENLPAALFIGGDPSRGMTEGGDDACLFMVDDSMYAGAVGGIPLKDWLKTYIPALPKVVVTYPGNAPVAVPQRRWAKKGIDVVSRPNLCHERIVHLFKAFWLPRFWRAMRQYVQVKAGTNWHTPGHNGGNAFSDSPFLRGLHEAFGSMIFRSDLSVSVESLGDLSSPEVQTPLSEAQKMSSEIFGSALSRYVTNGTSTSNKAMLMTLLKPGEVVLVDRNCHKSVHHAIVTSGAVPRYLPSRWNSRLGVWGPVPLDDIRRALEGSAANPPRMLVLTTCTYEGVLYPVWEIARLCERFGVLFYADEAWAGYVNFHPFYTRTDTVSGRAMRYNAVNETSGAHFAVQSTHKTMAAFSQASMIHVSLRFKALLEEDSSPQFRWLRRRFALNGHGSFEKFTHDLHEFLRYWHSTSPHYPFLATLDVAGVQMRLEGMKLIDERLKWAAVFRSRVAAECSLPEGECFAGLDDIAGCDGGWAEAGYLKDPLKIVLMLRSPAACAAFKKALLKSHIQWEKSTSTTILFLVTVGTAEEHFEDLFRVCRLNRELIGRPEASGSDDAVVSEAVSGQPVVLPRDAALCDGEFVTLEASVGRIASQFLVPYPPGIPVFVPGLRITEAMVALVKGVIETEGAGAVHGLFCRGGHAPYYVEVLNRDEESRLMEGRS
;
A
#
# COMPACT_ATOMS: atom_id res chain seq x y z
N MET A 1 -4.04 11.30 -22.97
CA MET A 1 -3.37 10.07 -23.45
C MET A 1 -3.53 10.00 -24.96
N ARG A 2 -2.51 9.55 -25.71
CA ARG A 2 -2.58 9.46 -27.19
C ARG A 2 -3.24 8.15 -27.67
N SER A 3 -3.02 7.05 -26.97
CA SER A 3 -3.63 5.73 -27.20
C SER A 3 -3.51 4.84 -25.95
N LEU A 4 -4.20 3.70 -25.92
CA LEU A 4 -3.94 2.56 -25.03
C LEU A 4 -3.57 1.34 -25.87
N THR A 5 -2.75 0.43 -25.34
CA THR A 5 -2.22 -0.71 -26.08
C THR A 5 -2.88 -2.03 -25.67
N VAL A 6 -3.34 -2.79 -26.66
CA VAL A 6 -3.69 -4.20 -26.52
C VAL A 6 -2.50 -5.02 -27.02
N LEU A 7 -1.80 -5.71 -26.11
CA LEU A 7 -0.67 -6.56 -26.46
C LEU A 7 -1.19 -7.96 -26.81
N TRP A 8 -0.88 -8.45 -28.01
CA TRP A 8 -1.31 -9.76 -28.47
C TRP A 8 -0.14 -10.65 -28.84
N LEU A 9 0.06 -11.71 -28.06
CA LEU A 9 1.01 -12.77 -28.36
C LEU A 9 0.42 -13.70 -29.42
N HIS A 10 0.92 -13.59 -30.65
CA HIS A 10 0.28 -14.13 -31.84
C HIS A 10 1.32 -14.54 -32.90
N ALA A 11 1.16 -15.72 -33.48
CA ALA A 11 1.98 -16.16 -34.62
C ALA A 11 1.38 -15.61 -35.91
N PRO A 12 2.08 -14.75 -36.67
CA PRO A 12 1.56 -14.21 -37.91
C PRO A 12 1.15 -15.33 -38.89
N MET A 13 -0.09 -15.28 -39.33
CA MET A 13 -0.72 -16.08 -40.38
C MET A 13 -0.89 -15.28 -41.67
N ALA A 14 -1.08 -15.99 -42.79
CA ALA A 14 -1.33 -15.35 -44.08
C ALA A 14 -2.68 -14.60 -44.06
N GLY A 15 -2.66 -13.31 -44.40
CA GLY A 15 -3.85 -12.43 -44.41
C GLY A 15 -4.01 -11.56 -43.16
N ASP A 16 -3.15 -11.70 -42.15
CA ASP A 16 -3.24 -10.88 -40.93
C ASP A 16 -3.00 -9.41 -41.17
N ALA A 17 -2.11 -9.06 -42.12
CA ALA A 17 -1.83 -7.66 -42.46
C ALA A 17 -3.09 -6.91 -42.93
N ASP A 18 -4.03 -7.61 -43.56
CA ASP A 18 -5.31 -7.05 -44.00
C ASP A 18 -6.36 -7.02 -42.87
N MET A 19 -6.30 -7.98 -41.94
CA MET A 19 -7.25 -8.05 -40.81
C MET A 19 -6.88 -7.15 -39.63
N MET A 20 -5.60 -6.98 -39.31
CA MET A 20 -5.15 -6.26 -38.12
C MET A 20 -5.62 -4.79 -38.05
N PRO A 21 -5.63 -4.01 -39.15
CA PRO A 21 -6.21 -2.67 -39.14
C PRO A 21 -7.70 -2.67 -38.74
N VAL A 22 -8.45 -3.70 -39.16
CA VAL A 22 -9.88 -3.86 -38.81
C VAL A 22 -10.05 -4.19 -37.33
N VAL A 23 -9.13 -4.95 -36.73
CA VAL A 23 -9.12 -5.26 -35.28
C VAL A 23 -8.89 -4.03 -34.44
N GLU A 24 -7.93 -3.18 -34.82
CA GLU A 24 -7.65 -1.92 -34.12
C GLU A 24 -8.89 -1.01 -34.08
N HIS A 25 -9.53 -0.79 -35.23
CA HIS A 25 -10.74 0.03 -35.32
C HIS A 25 -11.92 -0.59 -34.54
N GLY A 26 -12.20 -1.88 -34.72
CA GLY A 26 -13.31 -2.55 -34.05
C GLY A 26 -13.17 -2.60 -32.52
N LEU A 27 -11.94 -2.78 -32.01
CA LEU A 27 -11.65 -2.69 -30.58
C LEU A 27 -11.81 -1.25 -30.05
N SER A 28 -11.36 -0.26 -30.81
CA SER A 28 -11.50 1.16 -30.45
C SER A 28 -12.96 1.62 -30.44
N ASP A 29 -13.80 1.14 -31.36
CA ASP A 29 -15.24 1.40 -31.36
C ASP A 29 -15.90 0.79 -30.13
N ALA A 30 -15.66 -0.49 -29.86
CA ALA A 30 -16.22 -1.16 -28.68
C ALA A 30 -15.73 -0.56 -27.35
N PHE A 31 -14.50 -0.06 -27.29
CA PHE A 31 -13.99 0.66 -26.12
C PHE A 31 -14.71 2.00 -25.93
N ARG A 32 -14.92 2.77 -27.00
CA ARG A 32 -15.69 4.01 -26.96
C ARG A 32 -17.13 3.77 -26.50
N ASP A 33 -17.78 2.74 -27.00
CA ASP A 33 -19.15 2.40 -26.60
C ASP A 33 -19.22 1.91 -25.14
N PHE A 34 -18.26 1.08 -24.71
CA PHE A 34 -18.08 0.76 -23.29
C PHE A 34 -17.98 2.03 -22.45
N CYS A 35 -17.12 2.96 -22.83
CA CYS A 35 -16.87 4.18 -22.08
C CYS A 35 -18.11 5.10 -22.03
N ALA A 36 -18.79 5.28 -23.16
CA ALA A 36 -20.02 6.05 -23.26
C ALA A 36 -21.10 5.49 -22.33
N GLU A 37 -21.30 4.17 -22.33
CA GLU A 37 -22.29 3.51 -21.47
C GLU A 37 -21.89 3.42 -20.00
N ALA A 38 -20.59 3.24 -19.72
CA ALA A 38 -20.07 3.06 -18.37
C ALA A 38 -20.07 4.36 -17.58
N PHE A 39 -19.65 5.45 -18.23
CA PHE A 39 -19.36 6.71 -17.56
C PHE A 39 -20.38 7.80 -17.86
N ASN A 40 -21.30 7.61 -18.83
CA ASN A 40 -22.42 8.51 -19.16
C ASN A 40 -22.08 9.99 -18.89
N VAL A 41 -21.08 10.47 -19.62
CA VAL A 41 -20.47 11.78 -19.39
C VAL A 41 -21.25 12.78 -20.24
N ARG A 42 -21.79 13.85 -19.62
CA ARG A 42 -22.54 14.89 -20.35
C ARG A 42 -21.67 15.66 -21.36
N MET A 43 -20.36 15.58 -21.22
CA MET A 43 -19.40 16.09 -22.20
C MET A 43 -18.72 14.91 -22.91
N PRO A 44 -18.52 14.96 -24.23
CA PRO A 44 -17.71 13.96 -24.91
C PRO A 44 -16.29 14.00 -24.33
N LEU A 45 -15.92 12.95 -23.59
CA LEU A 45 -14.51 12.69 -23.32
C LEU A 45 -13.93 12.12 -24.61
N GLU A 46 -12.84 12.72 -25.10
CA GLU A 46 -12.03 12.08 -26.14
C GLU A 46 -11.30 10.89 -25.49
N TYR A 47 -11.90 9.72 -25.57
CA TYR A 47 -11.28 8.49 -25.10
C TYR A 47 -10.11 8.12 -26.03
N PRO A 48 -8.95 7.71 -25.49
CA PRO A 48 -7.82 7.31 -26.32
C PRO A 48 -8.21 6.07 -27.16
N PRO A 49 -7.81 6.00 -28.43
CA PRO A 49 -8.00 4.80 -29.24
C PRO A 49 -7.21 3.62 -28.66
N LEU A 50 -7.69 2.39 -28.92
CA LEU A 50 -6.96 1.17 -28.62
C LEU A 50 -6.09 0.78 -29.81
N LYS A 51 -4.80 0.65 -29.59
CA LYS A 51 -3.81 0.18 -30.56
C LYS A 51 -3.50 -1.29 -30.33
N LEU A 52 -3.63 -2.11 -31.35
CA LEU A 52 -3.21 -3.52 -31.29
C LEU A 52 -1.71 -3.63 -31.59
N THR A 53 -0.96 -4.24 -30.68
CA THR A 53 0.48 -4.51 -30.87
C THR A 53 0.74 -6.00 -30.75
N THR A 54 1.31 -6.60 -31.78
CA THR A 54 1.57 -8.04 -31.81
C THR A 54 2.99 -8.40 -31.42
N VAL A 55 3.13 -9.55 -30.76
CA VAL A 55 4.40 -10.14 -30.38
C VAL A 55 4.44 -11.57 -30.90
N SER A 56 5.43 -11.90 -31.71
CA SER A 56 5.47 -13.15 -32.49
C SER A 56 5.84 -14.41 -31.70
N SER A 57 6.41 -14.25 -30.50
CA SER A 57 6.79 -15.36 -29.64
C SER A 57 6.90 -14.93 -28.17
N PRO A 58 6.73 -15.86 -27.21
CA PRO A 58 6.91 -15.55 -25.78
C PRO A 58 8.26 -14.87 -25.48
N GLU A 59 9.35 -15.32 -26.12
CA GLU A 59 10.71 -14.79 -25.89
C GLU A 59 10.87 -13.31 -26.31
N ASN A 60 10.00 -12.81 -27.19
CA ASN A 60 10.02 -11.41 -27.62
C ASN A 60 9.23 -10.48 -26.67
N LEU A 61 8.47 -11.03 -25.70
CA LEU A 61 7.67 -10.24 -24.77
C LEU A 61 8.49 -9.24 -23.94
N PRO A 62 9.65 -9.59 -23.36
CA PRO A 62 10.43 -8.64 -22.59
C PRO A 62 10.82 -7.42 -23.44
N ALA A 63 11.25 -7.62 -24.69
CA ALA A 63 11.64 -6.52 -25.58
C ALA A 63 10.45 -5.65 -26.03
N ALA A 64 9.26 -6.24 -26.11
CA ALA A 64 8.04 -5.50 -26.42
C ALA A 64 7.58 -4.62 -25.25
N LEU A 65 7.81 -5.07 -24.01
CA LEU A 65 7.34 -4.39 -22.79
C LEU A 65 8.38 -3.45 -22.19
N PHE A 66 9.66 -3.82 -22.20
CA PHE A 66 10.71 -3.15 -21.45
C PHE A 66 11.80 -2.59 -22.36
N ILE A 67 12.34 -1.43 -21.99
CA ILE A 67 13.44 -0.81 -22.73
C ILE A 67 14.66 -1.75 -22.72
N GLY A 68 15.05 -2.21 -23.91
CA GLY A 68 16.15 -3.18 -24.06
C GLY A 68 15.85 -4.57 -23.47
N GLY A 69 14.58 -4.90 -23.23
CA GLY A 69 14.18 -6.19 -22.66
C GLY A 69 14.37 -6.31 -21.15
N ASP A 70 14.73 -5.23 -20.46
CA ASP A 70 15.07 -5.23 -19.03
C ASP A 70 14.05 -4.41 -18.22
N PRO A 71 13.25 -5.03 -17.34
CA PRO A 71 12.24 -4.32 -16.54
C PRO A 71 12.82 -3.26 -15.59
N SER A 72 14.13 -3.27 -15.32
CA SER A 72 14.79 -2.23 -14.53
C SER A 72 15.09 -0.95 -15.31
N ARG A 73 15.03 -0.98 -16.65
CA ARG A 73 15.30 0.16 -17.53
C ARG A 73 14.06 0.98 -17.90
N GLY A 74 12.88 0.58 -17.41
CA GLY A 74 11.60 1.23 -17.68
C GLY A 74 10.82 0.61 -18.83
N MET A 75 9.63 1.16 -19.08
CA MET A 75 8.68 0.66 -20.07
C MET A 75 8.95 1.21 -21.48
N THR A 76 8.69 0.39 -22.51
CA THR A 76 8.50 0.89 -23.89
C THR A 76 7.18 1.65 -23.98
N GLU A 77 6.97 2.46 -25.02
CA GLU A 77 5.67 3.14 -25.25
C GLU A 77 4.51 2.13 -25.32
N GLY A 78 4.70 0.99 -26.00
CA GLY A 78 3.69 -0.06 -26.09
C GLY A 78 3.42 -0.79 -24.77
N GLY A 79 4.43 -0.93 -23.91
CA GLY A 79 4.26 -1.54 -22.60
C GLY A 79 3.64 -0.60 -21.57
N ASP A 80 3.97 0.68 -21.63
CA ASP A 80 3.46 1.69 -20.70
C ASP A 80 1.95 1.89 -20.83
N ASP A 81 1.49 1.95 -22.08
CA ASP A 81 0.09 2.11 -22.44
C ASP A 81 -0.68 0.77 -22.41
N ALA A 82 -0.05 -0.35 -22.04
CA ALA A 82 -0.70 -1.66 -22.12
C ALA A 82 -1.88 -1.77 -21.16
N CYS A 83 -3.08 -1.96 -21.71
CA CYS A 83 -4.32 -2.10 -20.95
C CYS A 83 -4.87 -3.53 -20.97
N LEU A 84 -4.56 -4.34 -21.98
CA LEU A 84 -5.05 -5.72 -22.12
C LEU A 84 -3.96 -6.62 -22.74
N PHE A 85 -3.81 -7.83 -22.20
CA PHE A 85 -2.96 -8.87 -22.77
C PHE A 85 -3.78 -10.01 -23.38
N MET A 86 -3.53 -10.30 -24.65
CA MET A 86 -4.12 -11.39 -25.41
C MET A 86 -3.04 -12.39 -25.79
N VAL A 87 -3.39 -13.68 -25.84
CA VAL A 87 -2.45 -14.74 -26.19
C VAL A 87 -3.15 -15.87 -26.92
N ASP A 88 -2.59 -16.30 -28.04
CA ASP A 88 -3.06 -17.50 -28.73
C ASP A 88 -2.82 -18.75 -27.87
N ASP A 89 -3.81 -19.63 -27.84
CA ASP A 89 -3.79 -20.88 -27.07
C ASP A 89 -2.57 -21.77 -27.37
N SER A 90 -2.12 -21.81 -28.63
CA SER A 90 -0.91 -22.52 -29.07
C SER A 90 0.37 -22.01 -28.40
N MET A 91 0.40 -20.75 -27.97
CA MET A 91 1.55 -20.12 -27.33
C MET A 91 1.44 -20.08 -25.80
N TYR A 92 0.27 -20.34 -25.23
CA TYR A 92 0.06 -20.21 -23.79
C TYR A 92 0.88 -21.21 -22.95
N ALA A 93 1.24 -22.35 -23.54
CA ALA A 93 2.12 -23.35 -22.94
C ALA A 93 3.62 -23.00 -23.06
N GLY A 94 3.97 -21.89 -23.72
CA GLY A 94 5.34 -21.44 -23.91
C GLY A 94 6.01 -20.92 -22.62
N ALA A 95 7.25 -20.47 -22.77
CA ALA A 95 8.07 -19.93 -21.69
C ALA A 95 8.85 -18.70 -22.16
N VAL A 96 9.27 -17.86 -21.22
CA VAL A 96 10.13 -16.69 -21.44
C VAL A 96 11.37 -16.88 -20.57
N GLY A 97 12.54 -17.02 -21.18
CA GLY A 97 13.78 -17.32 -20.45
C GLY A 97 13.67 -18.56 -19.56
N GLY A 98 12.94 -19.59 -20.02
CA GLY A 98 12.69 -20.84 -19.26
C GLY A 98 11.61 -20.74 -18.16
N ILE A 99 11.05 -19.55 -17.89
CA ILE A 99 9.93 -19.37 -16.96
C ILE A 99 8.62 -19.62 -17.72
N PRO A 100 7.72 -20.52 -17.26
CA PRO A 100 6.42 -20.72 -17.92
C PRO A 100 5.69 -19.39 -18.10
N LEU A 101 5.13 -19.14 -19.29
CA LEU A 101 4.54 -17.85 -19.65
C LEU A 101 3.50 -17.38 -18.63
N LYS A 102 2.67 -18.31 -18.14
CA LYS A 102 1.66 -18.04 -17.11
C LYS A 102 2.25 -17.43 -15.83
N ASP A 103 3.45 -17.86 -15.43
CA ASP A 103 4.12 -17.45 -14.20
C ASP A 103 4.92 -16.17 -14.43
N TRP A 104 5.49 -16.02 -15.63
CA TRP A 104 6.10 -14.77 -16.08
C TRP A 104 5.09 -13.62 -16.08
N LEU A 105 3.91 -13.81 -16.67
CA LEU A 105 2.84 -12.80 -16.72
C LEU A 105 2.31 -12.42 -15.32
N LYS A 106 2.27 -13.37 -14.38
CA LYS A 106 1.88 -13.09 -12.99
C LYS A 106 2.96 -12.34 -12.22
N THR A 107 4.22 -12.50 -12.63
CA THR A 107 5.37 -11.88 -11.98
C THR A 107 5.46 -10.42 -12.42
N TYR A 108 5.50 -10.13 -13.73
CA TYR A 108 5.86 -8.79 -14.20
C TYR A 108 4.66 -7.87 -14.48
N ILE A 109 3.50 -8.42 -14.84
CA ILE A 109 2.31 -7.62 -15.17
C ILE A 109 1.05 -8.20 -14.49
N PRO A 110 1.04 -8.39 -13.16
CA PRO A 110 0.01 -9.14 -12.44
C PRO A 110 -1.41 -8.59 -12.60
N ALA A 111 -1.59 -7.26 -12.54
CA ALA A 111 -2.91 -6.62 -12.57
C ALA A 111 -3.56 -6.60 -13.97
N LEU A 112 -2.74 -6.60 -15.04
CA LEU A 112 -3.19 -6.50 -16.42
C LEU A 112 -4.14 -7.66 -16.78
N PRO A 113 -5.35 -7.44 -17.33
CA PRO A 113 -6.21 -8.55 -17.76
C PRO A 113 -5.53 -9.43 -18.81
N LYS A 114 -5.75 -10.76 -18.72
CA LYS A 114 -5.25 -11.75 -19.69
C LYS A 114 -6.41 -12.49 -20.33
N VAL A 115 -6.42 -12.56 -21.66
CA VAL A 115 -7.40 -13.28 -22.46
C VAL A 115 -6.67 -14.30 -23.35
N VAL A 116 -7.12 -15.55 -23.31
CA VAL A 116 -6.60 -16.60 -24.21
C VAL A 116 -7.52 -16.69 -25.43
N VAL A 117 -6.95 -16.53 -26.62
CA VAL A 117 -7.63 -16.66 -27.91
C VAL A 117 -7.48 -18.10 -28.39
N THR A 118 -8.60 -18.79 -28.57
CA THR A 118 -8.60 -20.23 -28.91
C THR A 118 -8.96 -20.51 -30.36
N TYR A 119 -8.22 -21.41 -31.02
CA TYR A 119 -8.47 -21.79 -32.41
C TYR A 119 -9.10 -23.19 -32.51
N PRO A 120 -10.03 -23.43 -33.45
CA PRO A 120 -10.58 -24.76 -33.69
C PRO A 120 -9.47 -25.79 -33.99
N GLY A 121 -9.49 -26.93 -33.30
CA GLY A 121 -8.49 -28.00 -33.46
C GLY A 121 -7.34 -27.97 -32.44
N ASN A 122 -7.14 -26.87 -31.72
CA ASN A 122 -6.16 -26.80 -30.64
C ASN A 122 -6.68 -27.47 -29.36
N ALA A 123 -5.76 -28.07 -28.59
CA ALA A 123 -6.09 -28.69 -27.32
C ALA A 123 -6.65 -27.65 -26.33
N PRO A 124 -7.70 -27.98 -25.55
CA PRO A 124 -8.23 -27.05 -24.55
C PRO A 124 -7.15 -26.61 -23.56
N VAL A 125 -6.94 -25.30 -23.45
CA VAL A 125 -6.00 -24.73 -22.47
C VAL A 125 -6.69 -24.60 -21.12
N ALA A 126 -6.10 -25.19 -20.09
CA ALA A 126 -6.53 -24.99 -18.71
C ALA A 126 -6.16 -23.57 -18.25
N VAL A 127 -7.15 -22.68 -18.26
CA VAL A 127 -7.00 -21.30 -17.79
C VAL A 127 -7.36 -21.24 -16.29
N PRO A 128 -6.54 -20.63 -15.41
CA PRO A 128 -6.87 -20.52 -13.98
C PRO A 128 -8.21 -19.79 -13.78
N GLN A 129 -9.01 -20.25 -12.81
CA GLN A 129 -10.45 -20.02 -12.61
C GLN A 129 -10.99 -18.56 -12.64
N ARG A 130 -10.16 -17.52 -12.79
CA ARG A 130 -10.59 -16.12 -12.94
C ARG A 130 -10.04 -15.40 -14.18
N ARG A 131 -9.35 -16.10 -15.08
CA ARG A 131 -8.98 -15.57 -16.40
C ARG A 131 -10.01 -16.06 -17.41
N TRP A 132 -10.60 -15.12 -18.14
CA TRP A 132 -11.73 -15.40 -19.03
C TRP A 132 -11.26 -16.21 -20.24
N ALA A 133 -11.51 -17.52 -20.20
CA ALA A 133 -11.46 -18.38 -21.38
C ALA A 133 -12.79 -18.25 -22.12
N LYS A 134 -12.91 -17.30 -23.06
CA LYS A 134 -14.07 -17.29 -23.97
C LYS A 134 -13.66 -17.81 -25.33
N LYS A 135 -14.29 -18.93 -25.71
CA LYS A 135 -14.15 -19.60 -27.00
C LYS A 135 -14.58 -18.67 -28.14
N GLY A 136 -13.76 -18.55 -29.17
CA GLY A 136 -14.16 -18.05 -30.49
C GLY A 136 -13.12 -17.17 -31.17
N ILE A 137 -12.48 -17.72 -32.20
CA ILE A 137 -11.71 -17.04 -33.24
C ILE A 137 -12.41 -15.76 -33.79
N ASP A 138 -13.75 -15.72 -33.74
CA ASP A 138 -14.55 -14.62 -34.26
C ASP A 138 -14.41 -13.30 -33.48
N VAL A 139 -14.05 -13.34 -32.19
CA VAL A 139 -13.90 -12.11 -31.38
C VAL A 139 -12.79 -11.22 -31.91
N VAL A 140 -11.79 -11.82 -32.56
CA VAL A 140 -10.60 -11.13 -33.05
C VAL A 140 -10.57 -11.10 -34.57
N SER A 141 -10.93 -12.18 -35.26
CA SER A 141 -10.99 -12.18 -36.74
C SER A 141 -12.19 -11.42 -37.32
N ARG A 142 -13.24 -11.21 -36.51
CA ARG A 142 -14.47 -10.50 -36.92
C ARG A 142 -14.97 -9.61 -35.78
N PRO A 143 -14.16 -8.64 -35.32
CA PRO A 143 -14.47 -7.81 -34.14
C PRO A 143 -15.81 -7.09 -34.29
N ASN A 144 -16.15 -6.65 -35.50
CA ASN A 144 -17.43 -6.01 -35.82
C ASN A 144 -18.64 -6.92 -35.57
N LEU A 145 -18.51 -8.23 -35.85
CA LEU A 145 -19.58 -9.21 -35.58
C LEU A 145 -19.63 -9.62 -34.10
N CYS A 146 -18.57 -9.33 -33.34
CA CYS A 146 -18.44 -9.65 -31.93
C CYS A 146 -18.50 -8.42 -31.02
N HIS A 147 -18.92 -7.27 -31.54
CA HIS A 147 -18.88 -5.98 -30.84
C HIS A 147 -19.47 -6.05 -29.42
N GLU A 148 -20.71 -6.54 -29.28
CA GLU A 148 -21.39 -6.72 -27.98
C GLU A 148 -20.60 -7.60 -27.00
N ARG A 149 -19.90 -8.62 -27.50
CA ARG A 149 -19.07 -9.51 -26.67
C ARG A 149 -17.83 -8.78 -26.17
N ILE A 150 -17.24 -7.91 -26.99
CA ILE A 150 -16.07 -7.09 -26.65
C ILE A 150 -16.47 -6.01 -25.64
N VAL A 151 -17.60 -5.32 -25.84
CA VAL A 151 -18.15 -4.37 -24.86
C VAL A 151 -18.39 -5.07 -23.51
N HIS A 152 -18.97 -6.26 -23.52
CA HIS A 152 -19.16 -7.05 -22.30
C HIS A 152 -17.83 -7.41 -21.62
N LEU A 153 -16.80 -7.74 -22.39
CA LEU A 153 -15.45 -7.98 -21.87
C LEU A 153 -14.87 -6.73 -21.19
N PHE A 154 -15.01 -5.57 -21.83
CA PHE A 154 -14.58 -4.30 -21.23
C PHE A 154 -15.31 -4.03 -19.90
N LYS A 155 -16.63 -4.22 -19.89
CA LYS A 155 -17.43 -4.11 -18.66
C LYS A 155 -17.00 -5.11 -17.59
N ALA A 156 -16.58 -6.31 -17.96
CA ALA A 156 -16.12 -7.31 -17.01
C ALA A 156 -14.83 -6.88 -16.30
N PHE A 157 -13.88 -6.25 -17.01
CA PHE A 157 -12.57 -5.94 -16.46
C PHE A 157 -12.44 -4.56 -15.81
N TRP A 158 -13.13 -3.55 -16.36
CA TRP A 158 -12.88 -2.15 -15.99
C TRP A 158 -14.13 -1.38 -15.53
N LEU A 159 -15.31 -2.01 -15.43
CA LEU A 159 -16.49 -1.31 -14.91
C LEU A 159 -16.53 -1.37 -13.38
N PRO A 160 -16.39 -0.23 -12.68
CA PRO A 160 -16.50 -0.20 -11.21
C PRO A 160 -17.88 -0.69 -10.77
N ARG A 161 -17.91 -1.67 -9.86
CA ARG A 161 -19.16 -2.38 -9.51
C ARG A 161 -20.05 -1.56 -8.61
N PHE A 162 -19.48 -1.00 -7.56
CA PHE A 162 -20.21 -0.24 -6.55
C PHE A 162 -20.49 1.20 -7.02
N TRP A 163 -19.50 1.89 -7.58
CA TRP A 163 -19.69 3.27 -8.06
C TRP A 163 -20.79 3.35 -9.12
N ARG A 164 -20.79 2.42 -10.10
CA ARG A 164 -21.84 2.36 -11.12
C ARG A 164 -23.22 2.16 -10.49
N ALA A 165 -23.36 1.18 -9.60
CA ALA A 165 -24.64 0.86 -8.97
C ALA A 165 -25.17 2.02 -8.14
N MET A 166 -24.31 2.64 -7.32
CA MET A 166 -24.64 3.80 -6.50
C MET A 166 -25.10 4.97 -7.36
N ARG A 167 -24.34 5.29 -8.41
CA ARG A 167 -24.71 6.36 -9.34
C ARG A 167 -26.04 6.08 -10.04
N GLN A 168 -26.23 4.86 -10.54
CA GLN A 168 -27.48 4.48 -11.21
C GLN A 168 -28.67 4.59 -10.26
N TYR A 169 -28.51 4.16 -9.00
CA TYR A 169 -29.52 4.33 -7.98
C TYR A 169 -29.88 5.81 -7.81
N VAL A 170 -28.89 6.67 -7.56
CA VAL A 170 -29.08 8.12 -7.35
C VAL A 170 -29.75 8.81 -8.55
N GLN A 171 -29.42 8.40 -9.77
CA GLN A 171 -29.89 9.05 -11.00
C GLN A 171 -31.27 8.56 -11.46
N VAL A 172 -31.59 7.29 -11.23
CA VAL A 172 -32.76 6.65 -11.87
C VAL A 172 -33.79 6.14 -10.86
N LYS A 173 -33.34 5.67 -9.69
CA LYS A 173 -34.20 4.96 -8.72
C LYS A 173 -34.51 5.77 -7.47
N ALA A 174 -33.65 6.72 -7.11
CA ALA A 174 -33.82 7.51 -5.90
C ALA A 174 -35.14 8.32 -5.97
N GLY A 175 -36.01 8.07 -5.00
CA GLY A 175 -37.30 8.73 -4.84
C GLY A 175 -37.32 9.62 -3.60
N THR A 176 -38.39 9.54 -2.81
CA THR A 176 -38.44 10.18 -1.49
C THR A 176 -37.69 9.32 -0.48
N ASN A 177 -36.76 9.92 0.30
CA ASN A 177 -36.04 9.18 1.34
C ASN A 177 -36.74 9.38 2.69
N TRP A 178 -37.18 8.27 3.28
CA TRP A 178 -37.75 8.19 4.63
C TRP A 178 -36.81 7.42 5.59
N HIS A 179 -35.53 7.42 5.27
CA HIS A 179 -34.46 6.77 6.00
C HIS A 179 -33.28 7.74 6.21
N THR A 180 -32.30 7.32 6.99
CA THR A 180 -31.05 8.08 7.18
C THR A 180 -30.21 8.16 5.90
N PRO A 181 -29.35 9.18 5.74
CA PRO A 181 -29.07 10.27 6.67
C PRO A 181 -30.13 11.40 6.68
N GLY A 182 -30.24 12.10 7.81
CA GLY A 182 -31.29 13.10 8.07
C GLY A 182 -31.29 14.33 7.15
N HIS A 183 -30.22 14.56 6.39
CA HIS A 183 -30.19 15.63 5.39
C HIS A 183 -31.03 15.33 4.14
N ASN A 184 -31.53 14.10 4.01
CA ASN A 184 -32.47 13.67 2.96
C ASN A 184 -31.98 14.03 1.55
N GLY A 185 -30.83 13.49 1.16
CA GLY A 185 -30.22 13.73 -0.15
C GLY A 185 -29.70 15.16 -0.37
N GLY A 186 -29.70 16.00 0.67
CA GLY A 186 -29.13 17.36 0.63
C GLY A 186 -30.15 18.46 0.91
N ASN A 187 -31.45 18.15 0.98
CA ASN A 187 -32.52 19.12 1.19
C ASN A 187 -32.32 19.98 2.45
N ALA A 188 -31.89 19.37 3.57
CA ALA A 188 -31.63 20.10 4.80
C ALA A 188 -30.51 21.16 4.64
N PHE A 189 -29.58 20.95 3.70
CA PHE A 189 -28.53 21.92 3.39
C PHE A 189 -29.02 22.96 2.37
N SER A 190 -29.69 22.56 1.29
CA SER A 190 -30.15 23.49 0.23
C SER A 190 -31.20 24.49 0.72
N ASP A 191 -32.06 24.05 1.65
CA ASP A 191 -33.20 24.83 2.13
C ASP A 191 -32.82 25.76 3.29
N SER A 192 -31.65 25.55 3.90
CA SER A 192 -31.11 26.42 4.95
C SER A 192 -30.27 27.56 4.34
N PRO A 193 -30.61 28.84 4.57
CA PRO A 193 -29.81 29.97 4.10
C PRO A 193 -28.36 29.95 4.62
N PHE A 194 -28.13 29.36 5.80
CA PHE A 194 -26.81 29.24 6.39
C PHE A 194 -25.99 28.10 5.76
N LEU A 195 -26.64 26.98 5.42
CA LEU A 195 -25.95 25.79 4.94
C LEU A 195 -25.88 25.68 3.41
N ARG A 196 -26.68 26.46 2.67
CA ARG A 196 -26.76 26.38 1.20
C ARG A 196 -25.41 26.54 0.52
N GLY A 197 -24.57 27.46 0.99
CA GLY A 197 -23.24 27.68 0.42
C GLY A 197 -22.35 26.43 0.48
N LEU A 198 -22.50 25.60 1.52
CA LEU A 198 -21.81 24.31 1.63
C LEU A 198 -22.31 23.32 0.57
N HIS A 199 -23.62 23.23 0.39
CA HIS A 199 -24.21 22.35 -0.62
C HIS A 199 -23.78 22.73 -2.04
N GLU A 200 -23.75 24.03 -2.34
CA GLU A 200 -23.28 24.55 -3.64
C GLU A 200 -21.80 24.27 -3.87
N ALA A 201 -20.95 24.46 -2.86
CA ALA A 201 -19.51 24.23 -2.96
C ALA A 201 -19.15 22.76 -3.23
N PHE A 202 -19.83 21.81 -2.57
CA PHE A 202 -19.58 20.38 -2.76
C PHE A 202 -20.37 19.77 -3.93
N GLY A 203 -21.49 20.38 -4.32
CA GLY A 203 -22.38 19.90 -5.37
C GLY A 203 -23.32 18.77 -4.93
N SER A 204 -24.44 18.63 -5.64
CA SER A 204 -25.56 17.76 -5.21
C SER A 204 -25.23 16.27 -5.15
N MET A 205 -24.26 15.80 -5.95
CA MET A 205 -23.98 14.36 -6.04
C MET A 205 -23.50 13.80 -4.71
N ILE A 206 -22.61 14.50 -3.99
CA ILE A 206 -22.04 13.98 -2.73
C ILE A 206 -23.15 13.69 -1.72
N PHE A 207 -24.11 14.61 -1.56
CA PHE A 207 -25.23 14.49 -0.63
C PHE A 207 -26.24 13.43 -1.08
N ARG A 208 -26.55 13.37 -2.38
CA ARG A 208 -27.49 12.36 -2.90
C ARG A 208 -26.91 10.94 -2.85
N SER A 209 -25.60 10.81 -2.90
CA SER A 209 -24.89 9.54 -2.76
C SER A 209 -24.54 9.17 -1.33
N ASP A 210 -24.74 10.07 -0.35
CA ASP A 210 -24.63 9.75 1.07
C ASP A 210 -25.89 8.99 1.50
N LEU A 211 -25.81 7.67 1.34
CA LEU A 211 -26.90 6.72 1.54
C LEU A 211 -26.58 5.81 2.74
N SER A 212 -27.59 5.05 3.18
CA SER A 212 -27.44 4.10 4.27
C SER A 212 -27.81 2.68 3.82
N VAL A 213 -27.63 1.74 4.74
CA VAL A 213 -28.00 0.32 4.59
C VAL A 213 -29.46 0.11 4.20
N SER A 214 -30.34 1.12 4.39
CA SER A 214 -31.72 1.10 3.90
C SER A 214 -31.82 0.98 2.38
N VAL A 215 -30.76 1.30 1.63
CA VAL A 215 -30.66 1.01 0.20
C VAL A 215 -30.03 -0.37 0.00
N GLU A 216 -30.79 -1.41 0.37
CA GLU A 216 -30.33 -2.81 0.38
C GLU A 216 -29.67 -3.25 -0.93
N SER A 217 -30.14 -2.72 -2.06
CA SER A 217 -29.64 -3.04 -3.41
C SER A 217 -28.16 -2.70 -3.66
N LEU A 218 -27.54 -1.83 -2.85
CA LEU A 218 -26.12 -1.47 -2.97
C LEU A 218 -25.20 -2.35 -2.13
N GLY A 219 -25.74 -2.91 -1.05
CA GLY A 219 -25.01 -3.69 -0.05
C GLY A 219 -24.38 -2.88 1.05
N ASP A 220 -23.85 -3.58 2.04
CA ASP A 220 -23.32 -3.01 3.28
C ASP A 220 -22.05 -3.74 3.76
N LEU A 221 -21.18 -3.03 4.48
CA LEU A 221 -19.95 -3.57 5.04
C LEU A 221 -20.21 -4.61 6.15
N SER A 222 -21.35 -4.56 6.85
CA SER A 222 -21.66 -5.52 7.91
C SER A 222 -22.20 -6.85 7.39
N SER A 223 -22.73 -6.90 6.16
CA SER A 223 -23.33 -8.10 5.53
C SER A 223 -22.60 -8.52 4.25
N PRO A 224 -21.31 -8.87 4.35
CA PRO A 224 -20.42 -9.13 3.21
C PRO A 224 -20.71 -10.41 2.43
N GLU A 225 -21.45 -11.34 3.04
CA GLU A 225 -21.80 -12.64 2.43
C GLU A 225 -22.92 -12.50 1.40
N VAL A 226 -23.71 -11.43 1.49
CA VAL A 226 -24.78 -11.13 0.54
C VAL A 226 -24.17 -10.64 -0.77
N GLN A 227 -24.56 -11.27 -1.88
CA GLN A 227 -24.15 -10.83 -3.20
C GLN A 227 -24.79 -9.47 -3.53
N THR A 228 -23.96 -8.44 -3.46
CA THR A 228 -24.30 -7.03 -3.67
C THR A 228 -23.23 -6.34 -4.52
N PRO A 229 -23.52 -5.17 -5.14
CA PRO A 229 -22.52 -4.38 -5.85
C PRO A 229 -21.26 -4.10 -5.02
N LEU A 230 -21.41 -3.85 -3.72
CA LEU A 230 -20.27 -3.66 -2.81
C LEU A 230 -19.43 -4.93 -2.64
N SER A 231 -20.08 -6.09 -2.48
CA SER A 231 -19.37 -7.38 -2.42
C SER A 231 -18.62 -7.68 -3.73
N GLU A 232 -19.20 -7.31 -4.88
CA GLU A 232 -18.60 -7.48 -6.20
C GLU A 232 -17.43 -6.54 -6.43
N ALA A 233 -17.48 -5.30 -5.93
CA ALA A 233 -16.35 -4.36 -5.94
C ALA A 233 -15.15 -4.92 -5.15
N GLN A 234 -15.40 -5.49 -3.97
CA GLN A 234 -14.34 -6.13 -3.17
C GLN A 234 -13.79 -7.40 -3.84
N LYS A 235 -14.63 -8.18 -4.54
CA LYS A 235 -14.18 -9.33 -5.36
C LYS A 235 -13.33 -8.88 -6.55
N MET A 236 -13.71 -7.80 -7.23
CA MET A 236 -12.94 -7.19 -8.31
C MET A 236 -11.59 -6.67 -7.80
N SER A 237 -11.56 -5.99 -6.66
CA SER A 237 -10.30 -5.60 -6.00
C SER A 237 -9.43 -6.82 -5.68
N SER A 238 -10.03 -7.94 -5.25
CA SER A 238 -9.27 -9.17 -5.01
C SER A 238 -8.58 -9.68 -6.29
N GLU A 239 -9.26 -9.59 -7.43
CA GLU A 239 -8.69 -9.95 -8.74
C GLU A 239 -7.59 -9.00 -9.20
N ILE A 240 -7.80 -7.70 -9.04
CA ILE A 240 -6.85 -6.65 -9.44
C ILE A 240 -5.53 -6.79 -8.69
N PHE A 241 -5.60 -7.01 -7.37
CA PHE A 241 -4.42 -7.15 -6.51
C PHE A 241 -3.86 -8.59 -6.48
N GLY A 242 -4.56 -9.57 -7.04
CA GLY A 242 -4.12 -10.97 -6.99
C GLY A 242 -4.19 -11.59 -5.58
N SER A 243 -5.24 -11.27 -4.83
CA SER A 243 -5.47 -11.73 -3.45
C SER A 243 -6.63 -12.74 -3.36
N ALA A 244 -6.64 -13.56 -2.32
CA ALA A 244 -7.78 -14.42 -1.99
C ALA A 244 -9.00 -13.59 -1.53
N LEU A 245 -8.71 -12.51 -0.81
CA LEU A 245 -9.70 -11.64 -0.21
C LEU A 245 -9.20 -10.20 -0.20
N SER A 246 -10.05 -9.28 -0.59
CA SER A 246 -9.90 -7.85 -0.31
C SER A 246 -11.08 -7.34 0.49
N ARG A 247 -10.82 -6.47 1.48
CA ARG A 247 -11.84 -5.81 2.29
C ARG A 247 -11.66 -4.31 2.33
N TYR A 248 -12.76 -3.59 2.15
CA TYR A 248 -12.79 -2.13 2.26
C TYR A 248 -12.93 -1.71 3.71
N VAL A 249 -12.17 -0.69 4.08
CA VAL A 249 -12.17 -0.09 5.42
C VAL A 249 -12.27 1.42 5.25
N THR A 250 -13.20 2.05 5.96
CA THR A 250 -13.51 3.48 5.84
C THR A 250 -12.97 4.32 6.99
N ASN A 251 -12.14 3.74 7.87
CA ASN A 251 -11.51 4.42 9.01
C ASN A 251 -9.97 4.23 9.02
N GLY A 252 -9.39 4.23 7.82
CA GLY A 252 -7.97 4.16 7.54
C GLY A 252 -7.31 2.82 7.84
N THR A 253 -6.04 2.68 7.43
CA THR A 253 -5.23 1.49 7.72
C THR A 253 -4.98 1.30 9.21
N SER A 254 -5.13 2.37 10.00
CA SER A 254 -5.18 2.28 11.46
C SER A 254 -6.22 1.28 11.95
N THR A 255 -7.39 1.21 11.32
CA THR A 255 -8.45 0.25 11.64
C THR A 255 -8.17 -1.11 11.01
N SER A 256 -7.65 -1.13 9.78
CA SER A 256 -7.23 -2.37 9.12
C SER A 256 -6.22 -3.17 9.95
N ASN A 257 -5.21 -2.49 10.51
CA ASN A 257 -4.22 -3.06 11.42
C ASN A 257 -4.87 -3.68 12.66
N LYS A 258 -5.73 -2.93 13.36
CA LYS A 258 -6.40 -3.40 14.58
C LYS A 258 -7.28 -4.62 14.31
N ALA A 259 -8.16 -4.55 13.31
CA ALA A 259 -9.07 -5.63 13.00
C ALA A 259 -8.32 -6.92 12.64
N MET A 260 -7.36 -6.85 11.70
CA MET A 260 -6.60 -8.01 11.26
C MET A 260 -5.75 -8.63 12.37
N LEU A 261 -5.01 -7.82 13.12
CA LEU A 261 -4.13 -8.33 14.16
C LEU A 261 -4.94 -8.90 15.33
N MET A 262 -6.12 -8.36 15.66
CA MET A 262 -7.04 -8.95 16.64
C MET A 262 -7.67 -10.26 16.17
N THR A 263 -7.91 -10.41 14.86
CA THR A 263 -8.32 -11.71 14.28
C THR A 263 -7.23 -12.76 14.48
N LEU A 264 -5.98 -12.38 14.22
CA LEU A 264 -4.87 -13.30 14.09
C LEU A 264 -4.11 -13.59 15.39
N LEU A 265 -4.04 -12.66 16.33
CA LEU A 265 -3.28 -12.80 17.59
C LEU A 265 -4.21 -13.11 18.77
N LYS A 266 -3.68 -13.81 19.77
CA LYS A 266 -4.35 -14.10 21.05
C LYS A 266 -3.47 -13.69 22.23
N PRO A 267 -4.06 -13.51 23.43
CA PRO A 267 -3.28 -13.18 24.63
C PRO A 267 -2.15 -14.18 24.87
N GLY A 268 -0.96 -13.66 25.20
CA GLY A 268 0.24 -14.47 25.47
C GLY A 268 0.99 -14.96 24.23
N GLU A 269 0.44 -14.79 23.02
CA GLU A 269 1.14 -15.17 21.79
C GLU A 269 2.23 -14.17 21.44
N VAL A 270 3.39 -14.69 21.02
CA VAL A 270 4.54 -13.86 20.63
C VAL A 270 4.38 -13.34 19.20
N VAL A 271 4.68 -12.06 19.01
CA VAL A 271 4.74 -11.40 17.69
C VAL A 271 6.08 -10.68 17.54
N LEU A 272 6.79 -10.93 16.43
CA LEU A 272 7.96 -10.13 16.04
C LEU A 272 7.47 -8.86 15.37
N VAL A 273 7.99 -7.71 15.77
CA VAL A 273 7.45 -6.41 15.33
C VAL A 273 8.60 -5.48 14.96
N ASP A 274 8.55 -4.90 13.76
CA ASP A 274 9.38 -3.76 13.39
C ASP A 274 9.13 -2.61 14.38
N ARG A 275 10.17 -2.13 15.07
CA ARG A 275 10.01 -1.03 16.03
C ARG A 275 9.55 0.26 15.35
N ASN A 276 9.92 0.43 14.08
CA ASN A 276 9.48 1.47 13.16
C ASN A 276 8.08 1.17 12.56
N CYS A 277 7.16 0.64 13.37
CA CYS A 277 5.78 0.44 12.95
C CYS A 277 4.87 1.57 13.42
N HIS A 278 3.79 1.79 12.67
CA HIS A 278 2.82 2.82 12.99
C HIS A 278 2.12 2.51 14.33
N LYS A 279 1.79 3.54 15.12
CA LYS A 279 1.12 3.42 16.43
C LYS A 279 -0.08 2.44 16.44
N SER A 280 -0.81 2.32 15.33
CA SER A 280 -1.94 1.37 15.23
C SER A 280 -1.57 -0.10 15.39
N VAL A 281 -0.36 -0.51 14.97
CA VAL A 281 0.14 -1.87 15.17
C VAL A 281 0.36 -2.11 16.67
N HIS A 282 0.99 -1.16 17.36
CA HIS A 282 1.14 -1.22 18.80
C HIS A 282 -0.21 -1.20 19.55
N HIS A 283 -1.17 -0.38 19.11
CA HIS A 283 -2.52 -0.40 19.68
C HIS A 283 -3.17 -1.78 19.53
N ALA A 284 -2.97 -2.45 18.39
CA ALA A 284 -3.51 -3.79 18.17
C ALA A 284 -2.84 -4.83 19.08
N ILE A 285 -1.53 -4.73 19.31
CA ILE A 285 -0.78 -5.60 20.24
C ILE A 285 -1.28 -5.43 21.68
N VAL A 286 -1.45 -4.17 22.11
CA VAL A 286 -2.04 -3.83 23.43
C VAL A 286 -3.44 -4.45 23.54
N THR A 287 -4.28 -4.26 22.53
CA THR A 287 -5.68 -4.72 22.57
C THR A 287 -5.79 -6.24 22.50
N SER A 288 -4.92 -6.92 21.75
CA SER A 288 -4.93 -8.38 21.63
C SER A 288 -4.28 -9.10 22.82
N GLY A 289 -3.50 -8.38 23.65
CA GLY A 289 -2.69 -8.96 24.72
C GLY A 289 -1.53 -9.83 24.20
N ALA A 290 -1.09 -9.60 22.96
CA ALA A 290 0.06 -10.30 22.41
C ALA A 290 1.35 -9.83 23.09
N VAL A 291 2.38 -10.68 23.07
CA VAL A 291 3.71 -10.38 23.62
C VAL A 291 4.60 -9.90 22.48
N PRO A 292 4.87 -8.60 22.33
CA PRO A 292 5.75 -8.14 21.27
C PRO A 292 7.21 -8.45 21.60
N ARG A 293 7.94 -8.89 20.58
CA ARG A 293 9.40 -8.90 20.54
C ARG A 293 9.82 -7.92 19.45
N TYR A 294 10.32 -6.76 19.84
CA TYR A 294 10.71 -5.73 18.89
C TYR A 294 11.99 -6.10 18.17
N LEU A 295 12.03 -5.87 16.88
CA LEU A 295 13.22 -6.01 16.06
C LEU A 295 13.98 -4.68 16.03
N PRO A 296 15.33 -4.71 15.99
CA PRO A 296 16.14 -3.51 16.02
C PRO A 296 16.11 -2.78 14.67
N SER A 297 15.20 -1.82 14.53
CA SER A 297 15.21 -0.92 13.37
C SER A 297 16.40 0.04 13.49
N ARG A 298 17.16 0.20 12.40
CA ARG A 298 18.32 1.11 12.39
C ARG A 298 17.85 2.57 12.50
N TRP A 299 18.61 3.39 13.23
CA TRP A 299 18.42 4.83 13.28
C TRP A 299 19.64 5.50 12.67
N ASN A 300 19.42 6.42 11.75
CA ASN A 300 20.48 7.27 11.22
C ASN A 300 20.38 8.64 11.92
N SER A 301 21.29 8.94 12.84
CA SER A 301 21.28 10.21 13.59
C SER A 301 21.68 11.41 12.74
N ARG A 302 22.53 11.23 11.73
CA ARG A 302 22.93 12.29 10.79
C ARG A 302 21.72 12.87 10.05
N LEU A 303 20.81 12.01 9.62
CA LEU A 303 19.60 12.40 8.88
C LEU A 303 18.36 12.50 9.77
N GLY A 304 18.37 11.88 10.95
CA GLY A 304 17.22 11.80 11.85
C GLY A 304 16.10 10.91 11.30
N VAL A 305 16.45 9.82 10.62
CA VAL A 305 15.49 8.93 9.95
C VAL A 305 15.62 7.48 10.41
N TRP A 306 14.52 6.74 10.28
CA TRP A 306 14.48 5.33 10.59
C TRP A 306 14.79 4.48 9.35
N GLY A 307 15.75 3.59 9.49
CA GLY A 307 16.06 2.54 8.54
C GLY A 307 15.16 1.31 8.71
N PRO A 308 15.35 0.30 7.84
CA PRO A 308 14.68 -0.99 7.96
C PRO A 308 15.31 -1.86 9.05
N VAL A 309 14.68 -2.99 9.32
CA VAL A 309 15.27 -4.10 10.08
C VAL A 309 16.14 -4.94 9.15
N PRO A 310 17.42 -5.22 9.47
CA PRO A 310 18.27 -6.11 8.67
C PRO A 310 17.68 -7.53 8.50
N LEU A 311 17.88 -8.14 7.32
CA LEU A 311 17.40 -9.50 7.06
C LEU A 311 18.03 -10.53 8.01
N ASP A 312 19.28 -10.30 8.40
CA ASP A 312 20.00 -11.13 9.36
C ASP A 312 19.43 -11.05 10.77
N ASP A 313 18.94 -9.88 11.19
CA ASP A 313 18.24 -9.73 12.47
C ASP A 313 16.90 -10.46 12.46
N ILE A 314 16.16 -10.39 11.35
CA ILE A 314 14.93 -11.18 11.17
C ILE A 314 15.25 -12.68 11.28
N ARG A 315 16.32 -13.15 10.62
CA ARG A 315 16.74 -14.55 10.69
C ARG A 315 17.12 -14.97 12.12
N ARG A 316 17.97 -14.19 12.79
CA ARG A 316 18.36 -14.45 14.19
C ARG A 316 17.16 -14.50 15.13
N ALA A 317 16.21 -13.57 14.97
CA ALA A 317 15.02 -13.53 15.82
C ALA A 317 14.12 -14.77 15.63
N LEU A 318 14.01 -15.29 14.40
CA LEU A 318 13.26 -16.51 14.11
C LEU A 318 13.98 -17.76 14.66
N GLU A 319 15.29 -17.87 14.46
CA GLU A 319 16.12 -18.99 14.93
C GLU A 319 16.21 -19.06 16.46
N GLY A 320 16.38 -17.91 17.13
CA GLY A 320 16.49 -17.81 18.59
C GLY A 320 15.19 -18.03 19.36
N SER A 321 14.06 -18.23 18.68
CA SER A 321 12.73 -18.30 19.30
C SER A 321 12.19 -19.72 19.52
N ALA A 322 13.01 -20.76 19.42
CA ALA A 322 12.55 -22.16 19.45
C ALA A 322 11.72 -22.54 20.70
N ALA A 323 12.06 -22.01 21.88
CA ALA A 323 11.36 -22.29 23.13
C ALA A 323 9.94 -21.68 23.20
N ASN A 324 9.73 -20.55 22.53
CA ASN A 324 8.43 -19.88 22.43
C ASN A 324 8.33 -19.20 21.05
N PRO A 325 7.88 -19.95 20.03
CA PRO A 325 7.94 -19.52 18.64
C PRO A 325 6.91 -18.40 18.37
N PRO A 326 7.32 -17.33 17.66
CA PRO A 326 6.38 -16.27 17.28
C PRO A 326 5.31 -16.81 16.34
N ARG A 327 4.11 -16.24 16.43
CA ARG A 327 3.02 -16.53 15.48
C ARG A 327 3.12 -15.70 14.22
N MET A 328 3.71 -14.52 14.33
CA MET A 328 3.70 -13.52 13.28
C MET A 328 4.93 -12.64 13.32
N LEU A 329 5.35 -12.18 12.14
CA LEU A 329 6.26 -11.08 11.89
C LEU A 329 5.45 -9.94 11.28
N VAL A 330 5.53 -8.73 11.86
CA VAL A 330 4.93 -7.51 11.34
C VAL A 330 6.04 -6.56 10.91
N LEU A 331 6.07 -6.18 9.62
CA LEU A 331 7.01 -5.17 9.10
C LEU A 331 6.26 -4.05 8.39
N THR A 332 6.80 -2.84 8.45
CA THR A 332 6.32 -1.68 7.68
C THR A 332 6.99 -1.69 6.31
N THR A 333 6.26 -2.03 5.26
CA THR A 333 6.82 -2.24 3.92
C THR A 333 6.18 -1.28 2.91
N CYS A 334 6.82 -0.23 2.41
CA CYS A 334 8.13 0.31 2.75
C CYS A 334 8.15 1.08 4.08
N THR A 335 9.37 1.39 4.54
CA THR A 335 9.57 2.45 5.54
C THR A 335 9.05 3.79 5.01
N TYR A 336 8.86 4.76 5.90
CA TYR A 336 8.32 6.08 5.53
C TYR A 336 9.18 6.80 4.48
N GLU A 337 10.50 6.72 4.64
CA GLU A 337 11.51 7.26 3.71
C GLU A 337 11.66 6.44 2.42
N GLY A 338 10.92 5.33 2.29
CA GLY A 338 10.82 4.55 1.06
C GLY A 338 11.87 3.46 0.92
N VAL A 339 12.29 2.81 2.00
CA VAL A 339 13.08 1.57 1.90
C VAL A 339 12.13 0.38 1.75
N LEU A 340 12.22 -0.30 0.61
CA LEU A 340 11.45 -1.50 0.29
C LEU A 340 12.22 -2.73 0.74
N TYR A 341 11.50 -3.62 1.43
CA TYR A 341 12.01 -4.91 1.88
C TYR A 341 11.91 -5.95 0.75
N PRO A 342 12.83 -6.92 0.70
CA PRO A 342 12.70 -8.09 -0.17
C PRO A 342 11.58 -9.02 0.36
N VAL A 343 10.33 -8.69 0.03
CA VAL A 343 9.13 -9.30 0.62
C VAL A 343 9.10 -10.80 0.39
N TRP A 344 9.44 -11.27 -0.82
CA TRP A 344 9.41 -12.69 -1.13
C TRP A 344 10.37 -13.47 -0.22
N GLU A 345 11.59 -12.97 -0.04
CA GLU A 345 12.66 -13.56 0.76
C GLU A 345 12.18 -13.76 2.20
N ILE A 346 11.59 -12.70 2.76
CA ILE A 346 11.09 -12.67 4.12
C ILE A 346 9.89 -13.59 4.27
N ALA A 347 8.95 -13.59 3.32
CA ALA A 347 7.79 -14.48 3.35
C ALA A 347 8.22 -15.96 3.36
N ARG A 348 9.17 -16.35 2.51
CA ARG A 348 9.71 -17.73 2.49
C ARG A 348 10.48 -18.06 3.76
N LEU A 349 11.23 -17.11 4.31
CA LEU A 349 11.92 -17.28 5.58
C LEU A 349 10.93 -17.56 6.71
N CYS A 350 9.90 -16.71 6.87
CA CYS A 350 8.86 -16.89 7.88
C CYS A 350 8.13 -18.24 7.75
N GLU A 351 7.81 -18.67 6.53
CA GLU A 351 7.15 -19.96 6.31
C GLU A 351 7.97 -21.16 6.75
N ARG A 352 9.31 -21.12 6.64
CA ARG A 352 10.18 -22.21 7.14
C ARG A 352 10.06 -22.38 8.65
N PHE A 353 9.77 -21.30 9.38
CA PHE A 353 9.60 -21.31 10.83
C PHE A 353 8.12 -21.40 11.28
N GLY A 354 7.17 -21.52 10.35
CA GLY A 354 5.74 -21.59 10.68
C GLY A 354 5.15 -20.27 11.21
N VAL A 355 5.75 -19.16 10.78
CA VAL A 355 5.42 -17.79 11.19
C VAL A 355 4.67 -17.09 10.05
N LEU A 356 3.59 -16.39 10.39
CA LEU A 356 2.87 -15.54 9.42
C LEU A 356 3.65 -14.24 9.19
N PHE A 357 3.66 -13.75 7.96
CA PHE A 357 4.26 -12.46 7.61
C PHE A 357 3.15 -11.47 7.25
N TYR A 358 3.05 -10.40 8.05
CA TYR A 358 2.10 -9.31 7.91
C TYR A 358 2.85 -8.06 7.43
N ALA A 359 2.50 -7.57 6.25
CA ALA A 359 3.06 -6.37 5.66
C ALA A 359 2.11 -5.18 5.88
N ASP A 360 2.54 -4.18 6.65
CA ASP A 360 1.89 -2.88 6.65
C ASP A 360 2.39 -2.09 5.43
N GLU A 361 1.63 -2.17 4.34
CA GLU A 361 1.92 -1.57 3.03
C GLU A 361 1.17 -0.25 2.82
N ALA A 362 0.89 0.48 3.92
CA ALA A 362 0.16 1.74 3.89
C ALA A 362 0.76 2.77 2.93
N TRP A 363 2.09 2.75 2.74
CA TRP A 363 2.85 3.71 1.92
C TRP A 363 3.21 3.21 0.53
N ALA A 364 2.74 2.03 0.12
CA ALA A 364 3.26 1.33 -1.05
C ALA A 364 2.17 0.60 -1.87
N GLY A 365 0.90 1.01 -1.78
CA GLY A 365 -0.20 0.36 -2.51
C GLY A 365 -0.03 0.26 -4.03
N TYR A 366 0.80 1.11 -4.65
CA TYR A 366 1.10 1.09 -6.09
C TYR A 366 2.13 0.03 -6.51
N VAL A 367 2.91 -0.53 -5.58
CA VAL A 367 4.09 -1.36 -5.89
C VAL A 367 3.73 -2.62 -6.70
N ASN A 368 2.51 -3.15 -6.54
CA ASN A 368 2.04 -4.31 -7.31
C ASN A 368 1.76 -4.01 -8.79
N PHE A 369 1.72 -2.74 -9.20
CA PHE A 369 1.25 -2.34 -10.53
C PHE A 369 2.36 -1.97 -11.52
N HIS A 370 3.63 -2.11 -11.14
CA HIS A 370 4.75 -1.80 -12.03
C HIS A 370 5.93 -2.78 -11.90
N PRO A 371 6.49 -3.28 -13.02
CA PRO A 371 7.55 -4.30 -13.04
C PRO A 371 8.90 -3.83 -12.50
N PHE A 372 9.14 -2.52 -12.39
CA PHE A 372 10.30 -1.98 -11.66
C PHE A 372 10.43 -2.58 -10.24
N TYR A 373 9.30 -2.87 -9.60
CA TYR A 373 9.24 -3.47 -8.26
C TYR A 373 9.25 -5.00 -8.26
N THR A 374 9.51 -5.61 -9.41
CA THR A 374 9.71 -7.04 -9.61
C THR A 374 10.93 -7.23 -10.51
N ARG A 375 12.13 -7.05 -9.92
CA ARG A 375 13.40 -7.06 -10.65
C ARG A 375 14.05 -8.45 -10.60
N THR A 376 14.71 -8.88 -11.66
CA THR A 376 15.65 -10.01 -11.59
C THR A 376 17.05 -9.49 -11.31
N ASP A 377 17.68 -9.99 -10.25
CA ASP A 377 19.10 -9.77 -10.02
C ASP A 377 19.90 -10.36 -11.18
N THR A 378 20.67 -9.51 -11.86
CA THR A 378 21.47 -9.86 -13.03
C THR A 378 22.66 -10.78 -12.69
N VAL A 379 23.07 -10.85 -11.43
CA VAL A 379 24.20 -11.68 -10.97
C VAL A 379 23.71 -13.06 -10.51
N SER A 380 22.68 -13.13 -9.66
CA SER A 380 22.15 -14.42 -9.16
C SER A 380 21.05 -15.04 -10.03
N GLY A 381 20.48 -14.28 -10.98
CA GLY A 381 19.32 -14.70 -11.77
C GLY A 381 18.01 -14.77 -10.98
N ARG A 382 18.00 -14.28 -9.74
CA ARG A 382 16.86 -14.41 -8.82
C ARG A 382 15.90 -13.22 -8.94
N ALA A 383 14.61 -13.51 -9.04
CA ALA A 383 13.58 -12.47 -9.00
C ALA A 383 13.41 -11.91 -7.58
N MET A 384 13.78 -10.65 -7.38
CA MET A 384 13.49 -9.82 -6.22
C MET A 384 12.08 -9.23 -6.35
N ARG A 385 11.30 -9.31 -5.28
CA ARG A 385 9.90 -8.86 -5.27
C ARG A 385 9.62 -8.00 -4.05
N TYR A 386 9.09 -6.81 -4.31
CA TYR A 386 8.84 -5.81 -3.27
C TYR A 386 7.35 -5.66 -2.93
N ASN A 387 6.45 -6.15 -3.79
CA ASN A 387 5.01 -6.12 -3.58
C ASN A 387 4.56 -7.10 -2.50
N ALA A 388 3.80 -6.63 -1.51
CA ALA A 388 3.30 -7.48 -0.43
C ALA A 388 2.16 -8.42 -0.85
N VAL A 389 1.41 -8.08 -1.90
CA VAL A 389 0.30 -8.89 -2.40
C VAL A 389 0.43 -9.16 -3.91
N ASN A 390 0.36 -10.44 -4.29
CA ASN A 390 0.42 -10.93 -5.67
C ASN A 390 -0.05 -12.40 -5.74
N GLU A 391 -0.57 -12.84 -6.90
CA GLU A 391 -1.01 -14.24 -7.13
C GLU A 391 0.08 -15.29 -6.89
N THR A 392 1.35 -14.94 -7.15
CA THR A 392 2.51 -15.84 -7.07
C THR A 392 3.29 -15.70 -5.76
N SER A 393 2.63 -15.16 -4.74
CA SER A 393 3.12 -14.88 -3.38
C SER A 393 3.84 -13.54 -3.19
N GLY A 394 3.31 -12.81 -2.21
CA GLY A 394 3.99 -11.81 -1.39
C GLY A 394 3.82 -12.21 0.09
N ALA A 395 3.74 -11.25 1.00
CA ALA A 395 3.38 -11.49 2.39
C ALA A 395 2.04 -12.25 2.53
N HIS A 396 1.78 -12.82 3.72
CA HIS A 396 0.51 -13.52 3.96
C HIS A 396 -0.67 -12.55 3.96
N PHE A 397 -0.42 -11.32 4.41
CA PHE A 397 -1.35 -10.21 4.46
C PHE A 397 -0.66 -8.92 4.06
N ALA A 398 -1.42 -8.03 3.42
CA ALA A 398 -1.02 -6.65 3.17
C ALA A 398 -2.17 -5.72 3.58
N VAL A 399 -1.85 -4.60 4.22
CA VAL A 399 -2.83 -3.51 4.43
C VAL A 399 -2.33 -2.24 3.80
N GLN A 400 -3.22 -1.53 3.11
CA GLN A 400 -2.84 -0.39 2.27
C GLN A 400 -3.75 0.81 2.56
N SER A 401 -3.16 1.99 2.71
CA SER A 401 -3.92 3.23 2.75
C SER A 401 -4.09 3.72 1.33
N THR A 402 -5.19 3.34 0.69
CA THR A 402 -5.49 3.73 -0.70
C THR A 402 -5.39 5.24 -0.88
N HIS A 403 -5.84 6.02 0.10
CA HIS A 403 -5.78 7.50 0.07
C HIS A 403 -4.38 8.12 0.17
N LYS A 404 -3.35 7.36 0.56
CA LYS A 404 -2.00 7.91 0.69
C LYS A 404 -1.28 7.96 -0.65
N THR A 405 -1.44 6.92 -1.46
CA THR A 405 -0.62 6.75 -2.66
C THR A 405 -1.41 6.40 -3.93
N MET A 406 -2.71 6.12 -3.79
CA MET A 406 -3.66 5.90 -4.89
C MET A 406 -4.77 6.97 -4.84
N ALA A 407 -5.69 6.95 -5.81
CA ALA A 407 -6.77 7.93 -5.92
C ALA A 407 -8.00 7.56 -5.07
N ALA A 408 -7.95 7.84 -3.76
CA ALA A 408 -9.11 7.67 -2.87
C ALA A 408 -9.20 8.75 -1.78
N PHE A 409 -10.40 8.97 -1.24
CA PHE A 409 -10.59 9.94 -0.14
C PHE A 409 -9.88 9.48 1.14
N SER A 410 -9.40 10.44 1.93
CA SER A 410 -8.83 10.17 3.26
C SER A 410 -9.70 9.20 4.07
N GLN A 411 -9.06 8.35 4.86
CA GLN A 411 -9.65 7.20 5.57
C GLN A 411 -9.95 5.96 4.69
N ALA A 412 -9.91 6.04 3.36
CA ALA A 412 -10.05 4.86 2.51
C ALA A 412 -8.84 3.91 2.66
N SER A 413 -9.10 2.64 2.99
CA SER A 413 -8.08 1.61 3.19
C SER A 413 -8.56 0.25 2.67
N MET A 414 -7.61 -0.59 2.28
CA MET A 414 -7.86 -1.97 1.88
C MET A 414 -7.05 -2.95 2.74
N ILE A 415 -7.68 -4.05 3.12
CA ILE A 415 -7.02 -5.25 3.63
C ILE A 415 -6.95 -6.25 2.49
N HIS A 416 -5.78 -6.87 2.30
CA HIS A 416 -5.59 -7.97 1.37
C HIS A 416 -5.10 -9.23 2.09
N VAL A 417 -5.72 -10.35 1.77
CA VAL A 417 -5.34 -11.69 2.25
C VAL A 417 -4.85 -12.49 1.06
N SER A 418 -3.61 -12.97 1.12
CA SER A 418 -2.97 -13.64 -0.02
C SER A 418 -3.61 -15.00 -0.35
N LEU A 419 -3.49 -15.42 -1.61
CA LEU A 419 -3.80 -16.80 -2.03
C LEU A 419 -2.93 -17.82 -1.27
N ARG A 420 -1.71 -17.44 -0.89
CA ARG A 420 -0.80 -18.30 -0.12
C ARG A 420 -1.35 -18.58 1.28
N PHE A 421 -1.85 -17.57 1.99
CA PHE A 421 -2.48 -17.76 3.30
C PHE A 421 -3.71 -18.67 3.22
N LYS A 422 -4.55 -18.50 2.20
CA LYS A 422 -5.68 -19.39 1.94
C LYS A 422 -5.22 -20.85 1.79
N ALA A 423 -4.18 -21.10 0.99
CA ALA A 423 -3.62 -22.44 0.82
C ALA A 423 -3.09 -23.04 2.14
N LEU A 424 -2.47 -22.24 3.04
CA LEU A 424 -2.00 -22.74 4.34
C LEU A 424 -3.13 -23.23 5.27
N LEU A 425 -4.35 -22.72 5.09
CA LEU A 425 -5.52 -23.14 5.84
C LEU A 425 -6.16 -24.39 5.23
N GLU A 426 -6.27 -24.46 3.91
CA GLU A 426 -6.99 -25.50 3.18
C GLU A 426 -6.14 -26.75 2.91
N GLU A 427 -4.82 -26.61 2.82
CA GLU A 427 -3.88 -27.70 2.52
C GLU A 427 -3.11 -28.16 3.78
N ASP A 428 -2.95 -29.47 3.95
CA ASP A 428 -2.11 -30.04 5.02
C ASP A 428 -0.64 -30.26 4.58
N SER A 429 -0.17 -29.48 3.60
CA SER A 429 1.18 -29.59 3.02
C SER A 429 2.27 -28.94 3.89
N SER A 430 1.89 -28.16 4.91
CA SER A 430 2.82 -27.40 5.76
C SER A 430 2.59 -27.72 7.25
N PRO A 431 3.28 -28.72 7.83
CA PRO A 431 3.11 -29.15 9.22
C PRO A 431 3.35 -28.05 10.27
N GLN A 432 4.27 -27.14 9.99
CA GLN A 432 4.60 -26.01 10.86
C GLN A 432 3.43 -25.03 11.07
N PHE A 433 2.43 -25.04 10.19
CA PHE A 433 1.20 -24.25 10.31
C PHE A 433 0.01 -25.05 10.89
N ARG A 434 0.24 -26.22 11.49
CA ARG A 434 -0.85 -27.01 12.14
C ARG A 434 -1.59 -26.21 13.21
N TRP A 435 -0.89 -25.34 13.95
CA TRP A 435 -1.50 -24.47 14.96
C TRP A 435 -2.55 -23.53 14.34
N LEU A 436 -2.27 -23.02 13.12
CA LEU A 436 -3.12 -22.09 12.39
C LEU A 436 -4.39 -22.81 11.90
N ARG A 437 -4.23 -24.01 11.31
CA ARG A 437 -5.37 -24.84 10.88
C ARG A 437 -6.27 -25.21 12.04
N ARG A 438 -5.70 -25.56 13.21
CA ARG A 438 -6.48 -25.82 14.43
C ARG A 438 -7.26 -24.59 14.91
N ARG A 439 -6.65 -23.39 14.84
CA ARG A 439 -7.30 -22.13 15.21
C ARG A 439 -8.54 -21.85 14.37
N PHE A 440 -8.43 -22.05 13.07
CA PHE A 440 -9.51 -21.77 12.12
C PHE A 440 -10.23 -23.04 11.65
N ALA A 441 -10.22 -24.09 12.48
CA ALA A 441 -10.87 -25.35 12.14
C ALA A 441 -12.38 -25.24 12.21
N LEU A 442 -13.06 -25.74 11.18
CA LEU A 442 -14.49 -25.98 11.13
C LEU A 442 -14.70 -27.48 10.90
N ASN A 443 -15.31 -28.17 11.88
CA ASN A 443 -15.47 -29.63 11.89
C ASN A 443 -14.15 -30.42 11.72
N GLY A 444 -13.05 -29.95 12.29
CA GLY A 444 -11.75 -30.63 12.27
C GLY A 444 -10.86 -30.31 11.06
N HIS A 445 -11.33 -29.50 10.10
CA HIS A 445 -10.56 -29.04 8.94
C HIS A 445 -10.34 -27.53 9.00
N GLY A 446 -9.12 -27.06 8.72
CA GLY A 446 -8.84 -25.62 8.63
C GLY A 446 -9.62 -25.00 7.47
N SER A 447 -10.55 -24.09 7.75
CA SER A 447 -11.39 -23.45 6.71
C SER A 447 -11.07 -21.97 6.58
N PHE A 448 -10.89 -21.52 5.35
CA PHE A 448 -10.71 -20.10 5.03
C PHE A 448 -11.99 -19.29 5.31
N GLU A 449 -13.14 -19.95 5.25
CA GLU A 449 -14.45 -19.43 5.58
C GLU A 449 -14.52 -18.98 7.04
N LYS A 450 -14.08 -19.82 8.00
CA LYS A 450 -14.05 -19.42 9.41
C LYS A 450 -13.16 -18.20 9.64
N PHE A 451 -11.96 -18.17 9.05
CA PHE A 451 -11.08 -16.99 9.15
C PHE A 451 -11.78 -15.73 8.59
N THR A 452 -12.42 -15.85 7.44
CA THR A 452 -13.12 -14.73 6.80
C THR A 452 -14.27 -14.23 7.68
N HIS A 453 -15.02 -15.13 8.29
CA HIS A 453 -16.07 -14.82 9.25
C HIS A 453 -15.50 -14.09 10.48
N ASP A 454 -14.48 -14.64 11.13
CA ASP A 454 -13.84 -14.03 12.30
C ASP A 454 -13.31 -12.61 11.98
N LEU A 455 -12.68 -12.43 10.82
CA LEU A 455 -12.20 -11.12 10.36
C LEU A 455 -13.36 -10.11 10.24
N HIS A 456 -14.48 -10.53 9.68
CA HIS A 456 -15.65 -9.68 9.55
C HIS A 456 -16.24 -9.27 10.90
N GLU A 457 -16.32 -10.18 11.86
CA GLU A 457 -16.77 -9.84 13.21
C GLU A 457 -15.84 -8.81 13.87
N PHE A 458 -14.53 -8.93 13.70
CA PHE A 458 -13.60 -7.92 14.19
C PHE A 458 -13.69 -6.59 13.45
N LEU A 459 -13.96 -6.60 12.14
CA LEU A 459 -14.21 -5.36 11.39
C LEU A 459 -15.46 -4.63 11.89
N ARG A 460 -16.51 -5.35 12.32
CA ARG A 460 -17.73 -4.73 12.90
C ARG A 460 -17.47 -3.97 14.19
N TYR A 461 -16.43 -4.31 14.96
CA TYR A 461 -16.04 -3.52 16.15
C TYR A 461 -15.52 -2.12 15.79
N TRP A 462 -14.96 -1.96 14.59
CA TRP A 462 -14.25 -0.74 14.20
C TRP A 462 -14.89 0.02 13.04
N HIS A 463 -15.72 -0.64 12.25
CA HIS A 463 -16.52 0.00 11.22
C HIS A 463 -17.68 0.76 11.84
N SER A 464 -17.95 1.94 11.28
CA SER A 464 -19.22 2.61 11.51
C SER A 464 -20.35 1.72 10.96
N THR A 465 -21.45 1.62 11.70
CA THR A 465 -22.72 1.02 11.21
C THR A 465 -23.39 1.87 10.12
N SER A 466 -22.85 3.05 9.83
CA SER A 466 -23.25 3.95 8.75
C SER A 466 -22.00 4.44 8.02
N PRO A 467 -21.37 3.62 7.16
CA PRO A 467 -20.21 4.03 6.39
C PRO A 467 -20.60 5.07 5.33
N HIS A 468 -19.70 5.99 5.01
CA HIS A 468 -19.93 6.99 3.98
C HIS A 468 -19.76 6.38 2.58
N TYR A 469 -20.85 6.19 1.84
CA TYR A 469 -20.85 5.46 0.56
C TYR A 469 -19.94 6.06 -0.52
N PRO A 470 -19.81 7.40 -0.63
CA PRO A 470 -18.82 7.99 -1.54
C PRO A 470 -17.39 7.52 -1.29
N PHE A 471 -17.01 7.20 -0.04
CA PHE A 471 -15.67 6.68 0.26
C PHE A 471 -15.50 5.27 -0.29
N LEU A 472 -16.53 4.42 -0.15
CA LEU A 472 -16.55 3.08 -0.74
C LEU A 472 -16.47 3.12 -2.27
N ALA A 473 -17.13 4.10 -2.89
CA ALA A 473 -17.01 4.31 -4.33
C ALA A 473 -15.58 4.68 -4.75
N THR A 474 -14.87 5.51 -3.97
CA THR A 474 -13.46 5.81 -4.29
C THR A 474 -12.54 4.59 -4.19
N LEU A 475 -12.79 3.67 -3.25
CA LEU A 475 -12.05 2.40 -3.16
C LEU A 475 -12.26 1.51 -4.40
N ASP A 476 -13.50 1.42 -4.88
CA ASP A 476 -13.85 0.68 -6.10
C ASP A 476 -13.15 1.25 -7.34
N VAL A 477 -13.25 2.56 -7.58
CA VAL A 477 -12.63 3.18 -8.76
C VAL A 477 -11.11 3.23 -8.69
N ALA A 478 -10.50 3.35 -7.50
CA ALA A 478 -9.04 3.36 -7.34
C ALA A 478 -8.40 2.05 -7.82
N GLY A 479 -8.98 0.90 -7.48
CA GLY A 479 -8.51 -0.40 -7.97
C GLY A 479 -8.60 -0.49 -9.49
N VAL A 480 -9.73 -0.06 -10.06
CA VAL A 480 -9.96 -0.05 -11.51
C VAL A 480 -8.97 0.85 -12.25
N GLN A 481 -8.68 2.04 -11.72
CA GLN A 481 -7.69 2.94 -12.28
C GLN A 481 -6.31 2.27 -12.32
N MET A 482 -5.86 1.70 -11.20
CA MET A 482 -4.55 1.05 -11.17
C MET A 482 -4.45 -0.15 -12.11
N ARG A 483 -5.57 -0.85 -12.35
CA ARG A 483 -5.61 -1.91 -13.37
C ARG A 483 -5.42 -1.38 -14.79
N LEU A 484 -6.03 -0.23 -15.10
CA LEU A 484 -6.06 0.34 -16.45
C LEU A 484 -4.83 1.17 -16.78
N GLU A 485 -4.40 1.99 -15.83
CA GLU A 485 -3.43 3.08 -16.00
C GLU A 485 -2.21 2.93 -15.08
N GLY A 486 -2.18 1.93 -14.19
CA GLY A 486 -1.17 1.83 -13.14
C GLY A 486 0.27 1.78 -13.66
N MET A 487 0.54 1.03 -14.74
CA MET A 487 1.88 0.96 -15.34
C MET A 487 2.33 2.34 -15.82
N LYS A 488 1.53 2.96 -16.70
CA LYS A 488 1.71 4.34 -17.17
C LYS A 488 1.96 5.34 -16.07
N LEU A 489 1.03 5.42 -15.12
CA LEU A 489 1.10 6.40 -14.07
C LEU A 489 2.42 6.25 -13.31
N ILE A 490 2.81 5.03 -12.94
CA ILE A 490 4.03 4.81 -12.17
C ILE A 490 5.28 5.09 -13.01
N ASP A 491 5.37 4.61 -14.26
CA ASP A 491 6.54 4.78 -15.12
C ASP A 491 6.82 6.28 -15.42
N GLU A 492 5.78 7.05 -15.73
CA GLU A 492 5.87 8.51 -15.90
C GLU A 492 6.48 9.18 -14.65
N ARG A 493 5.99 8.84 -13.45
CA ARG A 493 6.50 9.44 -12.20
C ARG A 493 7.91 8.98 -11.88
N LEU A 494 8.29 7.75 -12.20
CA LEU A 494 9.67 7.26 -12.07
C LEU A 494 10.61 8.07 -12.97
N LYS A 495 10.21 8.30 -14.24
CA LYS A 495 10.95 9.11 -15.21
C LYS A 495 11.09 10.56 -14.73
N TRP A 496 9.98 11.21 -14.35
CA TRP A 496 9.99 12.60 -13.87
C TRP A 496 10.82 12.76 -12.60
N ALA A 497 10.71 11.83 -11.65
CA ALA A 497 11.51 11.86 -10.43
C ALA A 497 13.01 11.72 -10.73
N ALA A 498 13.41 10.83 -11.66
CA ALA A 498 14.80 10.70 -12.09
C ALA A 498 15.32 11.98 -12.74
N VAL A 499 14.59 12.55 -13.70
CA VAL A 499 14.95 13.82 -14.37
C VAL A 499 15.08 14.96 -13.36
N PHE A 500 14.13 15.08 -12.44
CA PHE A 500 14.16 16.08 -11.38
C PHE A 500 15.42 15.98 -10.53
N ARG A 501 15.74 14.79 -10.01
CA ARG A 501 16.93 14.59 -9.16
C ARG A 501 18.22 14.91 -9.90
N SER A 502 18.36 14.44 -11.14
CA SER A 502 19.52 14.74 -11.98
C SER A 502 19.68 16.24 -12.26
N ARG A 503 18.58 16.96 -12.52
CA ARG A 503 18.61 18.42 -12.72
C ARG A 503 19.00 19.18 -11.46
N VAL A 504 18.46 18.81 -10.30
CA VAL A 504 18.83 19.44 -9.01
C VAL A 504 20.31 19.21 -8.71
N ALA A 505 20.80 17.99 -8.90
CA ALA A 505 22.21 17.65 -8.70
C ALA A 505 23.14 18.49 -9.60
N ALA A 506 22.80 18.60 -10.89
CA ALA A 506 23.54 19.43 -11.84
C ALA A 506 23.56 20.91 -11.43
N GLU A 507 22.40 21.47 -11.04
CA GLU A 507 22.30 22.86 -10.59
C GLU A 507 23.09 23.12 -9.30
N CYS A 508 23.11 22.16 -8.38
CA CYS A 508 23.92 22.24 -7.16
C CYS A 508 25.41 22.02 -7.41
N SER A 509 25.81 21.55 -8.61
CA SER A 509 27.16 21.06 -8.91
C SER A 509 27.62 19.99 -7.92
N LEU A 510 26.71 19.08 -7.56
CA LEU A 510 26.93 17.98 -6.62
C LEU A 510 26.53 16.64 -7.26
N PRO A 511 27.14 15.51 -6.86
CA PRO A 511 26.61 14.19 -7.17
C PRO A 511 25.18 14.02 -6.64
N GLU A 512 24.34 13.22 -7.31
CA GLU A 512 22.94 13.01 -6.89
C GLU A 512 22.84 12.52 -5.43
N GLY A 513 23.73 11.61 -5.02
CA GLY A 513 23.80 11.09 -3.65
C GLY A 513 24.29 12.10 -2.60
N GLU A 514 24.76 13.28 -3.00
CA GLU A 514 25.04 14.39 -2.08
C GLU A 514 23.83 15.32 -1.92
N CYS A 515 22.86 15.27 -2.83
CA CYS A 515 21.61 16.04 -2.75
C CYS A 515 20.47 15.23 -2.14
N PHE A 516 20.38 13.94 -2.45
CA PHE A 516 19.26 13.08 -2.07
C PHE A 516 19.74 11.84 -1.33
N ALA A 517 19.05 11.48 -0.24
CA ALA A 517 19.43 10.30 0.54
C ALA A 517 19.14 9.01 -0.24
N GLY A 518 20.18 8.20 -0.42
CA GLY A 518 20.13 6.88 -1.03
C GLY A 518 19.72 5.77 -0.04
N LEU A 519 19.83 4.52 -0.49
CA LEU A 519 19.51 3.35 0.34
C LEU A 519 20.41 3.28 1.57
N ASP A 520 21.73 3.34 1.39
CA ASP A 520 22.70 3.22 2.49
C ASP A 520 22.63 4.43 3.44
N ASP A 521 22.25 5.59 2.93
CA ASP A 521 22.01 6.78 3.77
C ASP A 521 20.86 6.55 4.75
N ILE A 522 19.77 5.93 4.31
CA ILE A 522 18.60 5.72 5.17
C ILE A 522 18.77 4.46 6.02
N ALA A 523 19.31 3.38 5.45
CA ALA A 523 19.39 2.09 6.10
C ALA A 523 20.57 1.96 7.08
N GLY A 524 21.62 2.77 6.90
CA GLY A 524 22.79 2.81 7.77
C GLY A 524 24.08 2.36 7.07
N CYS A 525 25.22 2.77 7.64
CA CYS A 525 26.55 2.73 7.01
C CYS A 525 27.19 1.34 6.88
N ASP A 526 26.52 0.27 7.29
CA ASP A 526 27.06 -1.10 7.28
C ASP A 526 27.28 -1.66 5.84
N GLY A 527 26.77 -0.96 4.81
CA GLY A 527 26.83 -1.37 3.41
C GLY A 527 26.08 -2.69 3.15
N GLY A 528 26.01 -3.14 1.90
CA GLY A 528 25.48 -4.47 1.58
C GLY A 528 23.94 -4.57 1.49
N TRP A 529 23.21 -3.46 1.62
CA TRP A 529 21.74 -3.48 1.64
C TRP A 529 21.13 -3.86 0.29
N ALA A 530 21.70 -3.34 -0.80
CA ALA A 530 21.26 -3.68 -2.15
C ALA A 530 21.52 -5.17 -2.46
N GLU A 531 22.68 -5.69 -2.04
CA GLU A 531 23.07 -7.09 -2.15
C GLU A 531 22.17 -8.00 -1.29
N ALA A 532 21.74 -7.53 -0.12
CA ALA A 532 20.74 -8.19 0.71
C ALA A 532 19.32 -8.10 0.15
N GLY A 533 19.13 -7.37 -0.96
CA GLY A 533 17.88 -7.32 -1.72
C GLY A 533 16.98 -6.13 -1.41
N TYR A 534 17.41 -5.18 -0.59
CA TYR A 534 16.64 -3.96 -0.30
C TYR A 534 16.69 -2.98 -1.47
N LEU A 535 15.67 -2.13 -1.58
CA LEU A 535 15.58 -1.11 -2.63
C LEU A 535 15.11 0.22 -2.06
N LYS A 536 15.73 1.31 -2.50
CA LYS A 536 15.19 2.66 -2.27
C LYS A 536 14.14 2.96 -3.32
N ASP A 537 12.91 3.24 -2.89
CA ASP A 537 11.83 3.67 -3.75
C ASP A 537 12.10 5.08 -4.31
N PRO A 538 12.23 5.27 -5.63
CA PRO A 538 12.50 6.56 -6.24
C PRO A 538 11.35 7.56 -6.09
N LEU A 539 10.14 7.09 -5.79
CA LEU A 539 8.94 7.93 -5.61
C LEU A 539 8.85 8.56 -4.21
N LYS A 540 9.84 8.29 -3.35
CA LYS A 540 9.99 8.90 -2.02
C LYS A 540 11.26 9.74 -2.03
N ILE A 541 11.14 11.03 -2.34
CA ILE A 541 12.31 11.90 -2.54
C ILE A 541 12.73 12.49 -1.19
N VAL A 542 13.89 12.09 -0.68
CA VAL A 542 14.46 12.62 0.57
C VAL A 542 15.56 13.61 0.22
N LEU A 543 15.25 14.90 0.22
CA LEU A 543 16.20 15.98 -0.02
C LEU A 543 17.03 16.23 1.24
N MET A 544 18.37 16.32 1.09
CA MET A 544 19.30 16.60 2.17
C MET A 544 19.73 18.07 2.17
N LEU A 545 19.78 18.65 3.37
CA LEU A 545 20.15 20.03 3.60
C LEU A 545 21.38 20.07 4.51
N ARG A 546 22.31 20.99 4.22
CA ARG A 546 23.65 21.03 4.83
C ARG A 546 23.64 21.17 6.35
N SER A 547 22.61 21.81 6.90
CA SER A 547 22.51 22.08 8.33
C SER A 547 21.05 22.30 8.76
N PRO A 548 20.77 22.29 10.09
CA PRO A 548 19.46 22.66 10.61
C PRO A 548 18.98 24.06 10.19
N ALA A 549 19.90 25.03 10.14
CA ALA A 549 19.59 26.38 9.67
C ALA A 549 19.22 26.39 8.18
N ALA A 550 19.93 25.62 7.36
CA ALA A 550 19.63 25.47 5.94
C ALA A 550 18.25 24.83 5.72
N CYS A 551 17.92 23.77 6.47
CA CYS A 551 16.59 23.15 6.42
C CYS A 551 15.47 24.13 6.81
N ALA A 552 15.64 24.87 7.91
CA ALA A 552 14.66 25.87 8.34
C ALA A 552 14.46 26.98 7.30
N ALA A 553 15.53 27.44 6.64
CA ALA A 553 15.45 28.43 5.57
C ALA A 553 14.75 27.84 4.31
N PHE A 554 15.06 26.60 3.94
CA PHE A 554 14.44 25.93 2.80
C PHE A 554 12.94 25.69 3.03
N LYS A 555 12.53 25.28 4.24
CA LYS A 555 11.10 25.17 4.62
C LYS A 555 10.35 26.49 4.42
N LYS A 556 10.96 27.62 4.79
CA LYS A 556 10.37 28.96 4.54
C LYS A 556 10.24 29.27 3.05
N ALA A 557 11.22 28.87 2.24
CA ALA A 557 11.17 29.04 0.79
C ALA A 557 10.06 28.21 0.13
N LEU A 558 9.85 26.96 0.59
CA LEU A 558 8.73 26.12 0.17
C LEU A 558 7.38 26.77 0.49
N LEU A 559 7.18 27.23 1.74
CA LEU A 559 5.94 27.90 2.15
C LEU A 559 5.67 29.18 1.36
N LYS A 560 6.70 29.99 1.10
CA LYS A 560 6.60 31.18 0.25
C LYS A 560 6.19 30.84 -1.19
N SER A 561 6.51 29.64 -1.65
CA SER A 561 6.16 29.12 -2.97
C SER A 561 4.88 28.28 -2.96
N HIS A 562 4.14 28.25 -1.83
CA HIS A 562 2.93 27.44 -1.63
C HIS A 562 3.14 25.92 -1.83
N ILE A 563 4.35 25.42 -1.60
CA ILE A 563 4.68 24.00 -1.69
C ILE A 563 4.63 23.39 -0.28
N GLN A 564 3.79 22.39 -0.12
CA GLN A 564 3.75 21.54 1.09
C GLN A 564 4.66 20.32 0.90
N TRP A 565 5.20 19.82 2.01
CA TRP A 565 6.00 18.59 2.05
C TRP A 565 5.38 17.59 3.04
N GLU A 566 5.83 16.36 3.00
CA GLU A 566 5.25 15.27 3.82
C GLU A 566 5.82 15.26 5.23
N LYS A 567 7.16 15.25 5.34
CA LYS A 567 7.89 15.20 6.61
C LYS A 567 9.20 15.94 6.47
N SER A 568 9.65 16.55 7.58
CA SER A 568 11.01 17.06 7.72
C SER A 568 11.68 16.46 8.94
N THR A 569 13.01 16.39 8.89
CA THR A 569 13.86 16.28 10.08
C THR A 569 14.58 17.62 10.28
N SER A 570 15.57 17.66 11.17
CA SER A 570 16.44 18.82 11.26
C SER A 570 17.22 19.07 9.96
N THR A 571 17.53 18.06 9.15
CA THR A 571 18.41 18.17 7.98
C THR A 571 17.85 17.57 6.70
N THR A 572 16.63 17.01 6.72
CA THR A 572 16.02 16.41 5.52
C THR A 572 14.58 16.86 5.31
N ILE A 573 14.13 16.83 4.06
CA ILE A 573 12.72 17.04 3.69
C ILE A 573 12.30 15.90 2.75
N LEU A 574 11.21 15.22 3.09
CA LEU A 574 10.61 14.17 2.28
C LEU A 574 9.44 14.71 1.45
N PHE A 575 9.50 14.44 0.15
CA PHE A 575 8.41 14.67 -0.80
C PHE A 575 7.88 13.32 -1.29
N LEU A 576 6.56 13.16 -1.25
CA LEU A 576 5.87 12.01 -1.82
C LEU A 576 5.49 12.27 -3.27
N VAL A 577 5.88 11.36 -4.15
CA VAL A 577 5.38 11.29 -5.51
C VAL A 577 4.27 10.23 -5.54
N THR A 578 3.05 10.65 -5.87
CA THR A 578 1.86 9.79 -5.92
C THR A 578 1.32 9.69 -7.34
N VAL A 579 0.32 8.84 -7.56
CA VAL A 579 -0.36 8.74 -8.87
C VAL A 579 -0.98 10.07 -9.32
N GLY A 580 -1.33 10.96 -8.38
CA GLY A 580 -1.86 12.29 -8.66
C GLY A 580 -0.79 13.37 -8.87
N THR A 581 0.49 13.07 -8.65
CA THR A 581 1.56 14.04 -8.91
C THR A 581 1.70 14.26 -10.42
N ALA A 582 1.67 15.52 -10.84
CA ALA A 582 1.88 15.94 -12.23
C ALA A 582 3.32 16.41 -12.48
N GLU A 583 3.73 16.46 -13.75
CA GLU A 583 5.06 16.94 -14.17
C GLU A 583 5.32 18.39 -13.71
N GLU A 584 4.31 19.26 -13.79
CA GLU A 584 4.39 20.67 -13.38
C GLU A 584 4.82 20.85 -11.92
N HIS A 585 4.42 19.94 -11.02
CA HIS A 585 4.83 19.99 -9.61
C HIS A 585 6.35 19.84 -9.45
N PHE A 586 7.00 19.05 -10.32
CA PHE A 586 8.46 18.93 -10.31
C PHE A 586 9.15 20.20 -10.80
N GLU A 587 8.56 20.92 -11.75
CA GLU A 587 9.09 22.22 -12.21
C GLU A 587 9.02 23.28 -11.12
N ASP A 588 7.90 23.35 -10.40
CA ASP A 588 7.74 24.30 -9.28
C ASP A 588 8.72 24.00 -8.15
N LEU A 589 8.86 22.72 -7.78
CA LEU A 589 9.85 22.32 -6.77
C LEU A 589 11.29 22.57 -7.24
N PHE A 590 11.59 22.30 -8.52
CA PHE A 590 12.91 22.53 -9.09
C PHE A 590 13.30 24.01 -9.03
N ARG A 591 12.36 24.92 -9.27
CA ARG A 591 12.61 26.38 -9.14
C ARG A 591 13.03 26.75 -7.72
N VAL A 592 12.38 26.17 -6.70
CA VAL A 592 12.76 26.40 -5.30
C VAL A 592 14.15 25.83 -5.01
N CYS A 593 14.43 24.60 -5.45
CA CYS A 593 15.76 23.98 -5.30
C CYS A 593 16.85 24.84 -5.95
N ARG A 594 16.65 25.32 -7.17
CA ARG A 594 17.61 26.16 -7.91
C ARG A 594 17.92 27.47 -7.20
N LEU A 595 16.89 28.14 -6.69
CA LEU A 595 17.04 29.43 -6.00
C LEU A 595 17.71 29.31 -4.63
N ASN A 596 17.76 28.11 -4.05
CA ASN A 596 18.32 27.84 -2.73
C ASN A 596 19.37 26.71 -2.78
N ARG A 597 20.08 26.57 -3.91
CA ARG A 597 21.00 25.45 -4.17
C ARG A 597 22.16 25.36 -3.17
N GLU A 598 22.54 26.49 -2.58
CA GLU A 598 23.56 26.59 -1.54
C GLU A 598 23.13 25.93 -0.22
N LEU A 599 21.82 25.79 0.03
CA LEU A 599 21.29 25.12 1.22
C LEU A 599 21.30 23.60 1.09
N ILE A 600 21.31 23.10 -0.14
CA ILE A 600 21.22 21.66 -0.47
C ILE A 600 22.60 21.02 -0.34
N GLY A 601 22.63 19.85 0.29
CA GLY A 601 23.83 19.04 0.45
C GLY A 601 23.73 18.10 1.64
N ARG A 602 24.58 17.07 1.65
CA ARG A 602 24.70 16.12 2.75
C ARG A 602 25.09 16.85 4.05
N PRO A 603 24.34 16.65 5.15
CA PRO A 603 24.69 17.23 6.44
C PRO A 603 25.92 16.55 7.04
N GLU A 604 26.65 17.29 7.87
CA GLU A 604 27.70 16.70 8.71
C GLU A 604 27.12 15.70 9.71
N ALA A 605 27.91 14.69 10.09
CA ALA A 605 27.48 13.72 11.09
C ALA A 605 27.28 14.42 12.44
N SER A 606 26.12 14.23 13.07
CA SER A 606 25.97 14.52 14.49
C SER A 606 26.88 13.57 15.27
N GLY A 607 27.64 14.07 16.26
CA GLY A 607 28.49 13.26 17.13
C GLY A 607 27.72 12.32 18.08
N SER A 608 26.45 12.03 17.80
CA SER A 608 25.59 11.12 18.56
C SER A 608 25.79 9.68 18.09
N ASP A 609 25.87 8.73 19.03
CA ASP A 609 26.03 7.31 18.72
C ASP A 609 24.69 6.70 18.24
N ASP A 610 24.62 6.35 16.95
CA ASP A 610 23.47 5.69 16.31
C ASP A 610 23.06 4.42 17.06
N ALA A 611 24.04 3.67 17.60
CA ALA A 611 23.79 2.42 18.31
C ALA A 611 23.00 2.67 19.60
N VAL A 612 23.36 3.72 20.35
CA VAL A 612 22.68 4.08 21.62
C VAL A 612 21.23 4.49 21.36
N VAL A 613 20.99 5.27 20.31
CA VAL A 613 19.62 5.70 19.96
C VAL A 613 18.81 4.50 19.49
N SER A 614 19.34 3.68 18.58
CA SER A 614 18.70 2.44 18.09
C SER A 614 18.40 1.45 19.21
N GLU A 615 19.32 1.25 20.16
CA GLU A 615 19.13 0.36 21.31
C GLU A 615 18.04 0.90 22.24
N ALA A 616 18.10 2.19 22.57
CA ALA A 616 17.11 2.85 23.40
C ALA A 616 15.70 2.67 22.84
N VAL A 617 15.50 3.01 21.56
CA VAL A 617 14.17 2.94 20.95
C VAL A 617 13.72 1.52 20.64
N SER A 618 14.63 0.57 20.40
CA SER A 618 14.33 -0.84 20.11
C SER A 618 14.30 -1.73 21.35
N GLY A 619 14.29 -1.13 22.55
CA GLY A 619 14.19 -1.85 23.81
C GLY A 619 12.98 -2.78 23.89
N GLN A 620 13.11 -3.86 24.66
CA GLN A 620 12.02 -4.79 24.93
C GLN A 620 11.18 -4.30 26.11
N PRO A 621 9.85 -4.54 26.11
CA PRO A 621 9.00 -4.14 27.22
C PRO A 621 9.28 -4.97 28.48
N VAL A 622 9.49 -4.27 29.59
CA VAL A 622 9.78 -4.88 30.90
C VAL A 622 8.53 -5.43 31.58
N VAL A 623 7.35 -4.95 31.18
CA VAL A 623 6.02 -5.47 31.54
C VAL A 623 5.17 -5.59 30.27
N LEU A 624 4.09 -6.38 30.29
CA LEU A 624 3.26 -6.53 29.08
C LEU A 624 2.66 -5.16 28.70
N PRO A 625 2.74 -4.72 27.42
CA PRO A 625 2.21 -3.42 27.03
C PRO A 625 0.73 -3.24 27.32
N ARG A 626 -0.06 -4.32 27.25
CA ARG A 626 -1.46 -4.33 27.64
C ARG A 626 -1.65 -3.94 29.10
N ASP A 627 -0.89 -4.56 30.00
CA ASP A 627 -1.06 -4.37 31.44
C ASP A 627 -0.61 -2.96 31.85
N ALA A 628 0.47 -2.47 31.25
CA ALA A 628 0.92 -1.09 31.47
C ALA A 628 -0.06 -0.04 30.93
N ALA A 629 -0.64 -0.28 29.75
CA ALA A 629 -1.57 0.66 29.11
C ALA A 629 -2.94 0.78 29.81
N LEU A 630 -3.27 -0.16 30.69
CA LEU A 630 -4.53 -0.22 31.44
C LEU A 630 -4.37 0.22 32.90
N CYS A 631 -3.19 0.67 33.30
CA CYS A 631 -2.93 1.25 34.62
C CYS A 631 -3.37 2.73 34.67
N ASP A 632 -3.60 3.24 35.88
CA ASP A 632 -4.00 4.64 36.09
C ASP A 632 -2.83 5.60 35.92
N GLY A 633 -1.61 5.14 36.26
CA GLY A 633 -0.37 5.89 36.07
C GLY A 633 -0.23 7.14 36.95
N GLU A 634 0.80 7.93 36.67
CA GLU A 634 1.04 9.27 37.23
C GLU A 634 1.78 10.16 36.22
N PHE A 635 1.52 11.46 36.26
CA PHE A 635 2.27 12.44 35.46
C PHE A 635 3.59 12.82 36.14
N VAL A 636 4.69 12.71 35.40
CA VAL A 636 6.01 13.21 35.78
C VAL A 636 6.53 14.15 34.71
N THR A 637 7.49 15.01 35.04
CA THR A 637 8.17 15.79 33.99
C THR A 637 8.91 14.87 33.04
N LEU A 638 9.07 15.28 31.79
CA LEU A 638 9.76 14.50 30.77
C LEU A 638 11.17 14.09 31.23
N GLU A 639 11.88 14.97 31.93
CA GLU A 639 13.20 14.70 32.51
C GLU A 639 13.13 13.66 33.65
N ALA A 640 12.13 13.75 34.53
CA ALA A 640 11.95 12.83 35.65
C ALA A 640 11.41 11.45 35.22
N SER A 641 11.03 11.29 33.96
CA SER A 641 10.56 10.02 33.41
C SER A 641 11.67 9.01 33.15
N VAL A 642 12.94 9.44 33.08
CA VAL A 642 14.08 8.54 32.84
C VAL A 642 14.13 7.45 33.91
N GLY A 643 14.25 6.20 33.46
CA GLY A 643 14.25 5.02 34.31
C GLY A 643 12.87 4.56 34.77
N ARG A 644 11.79 5.33 34.55
CA ARG A 644 10.40 4.91 34.81
C ARG A 644 9.85 4.04 33.67
N ILE A 645 8.73 3.38 33.92
CA ILE A 645 8.03 2.58 32.91
C ILE A 645 6.89 3.41 32.33
N ALA A 646 6.84 3.56 31.00
CA ALA A 646 5.76 4.28 30.34
C ALA A 646 4.40 3.57 30.55
N SER A 647 3.35 4.32 30.92
CA SER A 647 1.96 3.84 30.91
C SER A 647 1.25 4.19 29.59
N GLN A 648 1.71 5.24 28.91
CA GLN A 648 1.11 5.73 27.67
C GLN A 648 2.08 5.76 26.49
N PHE A 649 1.51 5.89 25.29
CA PHE A 649 2.27 6.12 24.08
C PHE A 649 2.71 7.58 24.00
N LEU A 650 3.97 7.80 23.62
CA LEU A 650 4.49 9.13 23.26
C LEU A 650 4.97 9.07 21.81
N VAL A 651 4.29 9.81 20.93
CA VAL A 651 4.36 9.57 19.48
C VAL A 651 4.61 10.88 18.72
N PRO A 652 5.85 11.12 18.26
CA PRO A 652 6.13 12.13 17.24
C PRO A 652 5.31 11.91 15.96
N TYR A 653 4.73 12.98 15.41
CA TYR A 653 3.89 12.93 14.22
C TYR A 653 4.13 14.14 13.30
N PRO A 654 4.35 13.93 11.99
CA PRO A 654 4.48 12.64 11.27
C PRO A 654 5.83 11.93 11.55
N PRO A 655 5.94 10.59 11.38
CA PRO A 655 4.98 9.69 10.75
C PRO A 655 4.09 8.89 11.73
N GLY A 656 4.25 9.07 13.04
CA GLY A 656 3.47 8.33 14.03
C GLY A 656 4.11 7.05 14.54
N ILE A 657 5.44 7.03 14.65
CA ILE A 657 6.21 5.94 15.27
C ILE A 657 6.37 6.27 16.76
N PRO A 658 5.89 5.42 17.68
CA PRO A 658 5.99 5.71 19.10
C PRO A 658 7.43 5.65 19.62
N VAL A 659 7.88 6.70 20.28
CA VAL A 659 9.14 6.70 21.05
C VAL A 659 8.89 6.01 22.39
N PHE A 660 7.81 6.37 23.09
CA PHE A 660 7.37 5.61 24.26
C PHE A 660 6.25 4.66 23.86
N VAL A 661 6.36 3.43 24.34
CA VAL A 661 5.33 2.40 24.25
C VAL A 661 5.05 1.94 25.67
N PRO A 662 3.78 1.75 26.07
CA PRO A 662 3.44 1.22 27.38
C PRO A 662 4.24 -0.03 27.71
N GLY A 663 4.81 -0.07 28.91
CA GLY A 663 5.63 -1.17 29.40
C GLY A 663 7.12 -1.10 29.04
N LEU A 664 7.56 -0.12 28.24
CA LEU A 664 8.99 0.17 28.06
C LEU A 664 9.55 0.98 29.22
N ARG A 665 10.81 0.70 29.58
CA ARG A 665 11.60 1.57 30.46
C ARG A 665 12.12 2.74 29.65
N ILE A 666 11.83 3.95 30.11
CA ILE A 666 12.21 5.19 29.44
C ILE A 666 13.69 5.48 29.64
N THR A 667 14.40 5.84 28.58
CA THR A 667 15.84 6.15 28.61
C THR A 667 16.11 7.62 28.29
N GLU A 668 17.31 8.09 28.60
CA GLU A 668 17.75 9.46 28.27
C GLU A 668 17.72 9.73 26.76
N ALA A 669 18.13 8.75 25.94
CA ALA A 669 18.12 8.88 24.48
C ALA A 669 16.69 9.04 23.93
N MET A 670 15.70 8.34 24.50
CA MET A 670 14.30 8.54 24.12
C MET A 670 13.82 9.96 24.47
N VAL A 671 14.17 10.47 25.65
CA VAL A 671 13.84 11.84 26.08
C VAL A 671 14.51 12.86 25.17
N ALA A 672 15.78 12.66 24.79
CA ALA A 672 16.50 13.53 23.88
C ALA A 672 15.86 13.59 22.49
N LEU A 673 15.42 12.45 21.95
CA LEU A 673 14.67 12.41 20.68
C LEU A 673 13.39 13.24 20.74
N VAL A 674 12.60 13.09 21.82
CA VAL A 674 11.36 13.84 22.02
C VAL A 674 11.64 15.34 22.10
N LYS A 675 12.67 15.75 22.85
CA LYS A 675 13.07 17.16 22.93
C LYS A 675 13.48 17.72 21.57
N GLY A 676 14.23 16.96 20.78
CA GLY A 676 14.61 17.37 19.43
C GLY A 676 13.39 17.62 18.53
N VAL A 677 12.34 16.80 18.63
CA VAL A 677 11.07 17.04 17.91
C VAL A 677 10.36 18.29 18.42
N ILE A 678 10.30 18.49 19.74
CA ILE A 678 9.67 19.69 20.33
C ILE A 678 10.39 20.96 19.88
N GLU A 679 11.72 20.95 19.84
CA GLU A 679 12.53 22.10 19.41
C GLU A 679 12.34 22.43 17.93
N THR A 680 12.13 21.41 17.09
CA THR A 680 12.09 21.57 15.62
C THR A 680 10.68 21.77 15.06
N GLU A 681 9.68 21.09 15.63
CA GLU A 681 8.29 21.04 15.13
C GLU A 681 7.26 21.49 16.19
N GLY A 682 7.70 21.78 17.41
CA GLY A 682 6.85 22.24 18.52
C GLY A 682 6.22 21.09 19.33
N ALA A 683 5.73 21.42 20.53
CA ALA A 683 5.12 20.44 21.44
C ALA A 683 3.87 19.75 20.84
N GLY A 684 3.14 20.44 19.98
CA GLY A 684 1.95 19.90 19.29
C GLY A 684 2.26 18.75 18.33
N ALA A 685 3.51 18.58 17.91
CA ALA A 685 3.96 17.48 17.04
C ALA A 685 4.18 16.17 17.81
N VAL A 686 4.04 16.14 19.14
CA VAL A 686 4.25 14.94 19.97
C VAL A 686 2.94 14.54 20.66
N HIS A 687 2.27 13.52 20.14
CA HIS A 687 1.05 12.99 20.76
C HIS A 687 1.38 12.29 22.09
N GLY A 688 0.54 12.48 23.11
CA GLY A 688 0.74 11.94 24.45
C GLY A 688 1.57 12.85 25.37
N LEU A 689 2.13 13.94 24.84
CA LEU A 689 2.83 14.95 25.63
C LEU A 689 1.81 15.91 26.26
N PHE A 690 1.83 16.05 27.58
CA PHE A 690 1.01 17.03 28.27
C PHE A 690 1.82 18.28 28.57
N CYS A 691 1.29 19.45 28.19
CA CYS A 691 1.88 20.74 28.53
C CYS A 691 0.82 21.84 28.51
N ARG A 692 1.03 22.91 29.28
CA ARG A 692 0.13 24.05 29.29
C ARG A 692 0.55 25.06 28.22
N GLY A 693 -0.36 25.38 27.30
CA GLY A 693 -0.13 26.37 26.25
C GLY A 693 0.99 26.02 25.26
N GLY A 694 1.40 24.75 25.18
CA GLY A 694 2.50 24.32 24.30
C GLY A 694 3.91 24.60 24.86
N HIS A 695 4.01 24.99 26.13
CA HIS A 695 5.28 25.38 26.75
C HIS A 695 5.66 24.45 27.90
N ALA A 696 6.97 24.37 28.17
CA ALA A 696 7.52 23.67 29.31
C ALA A 696 6.95 24.19 30.65
N PRO A 697 6.87 23.36 31.72
CA PRO A 697 7.34 21.98 31.79
C PRO A 697 6.48 21.01 30.96
N TYR A 698 7.14 20.04 30.33
CA TYR A 698 6.49 18.96 29.59
C TYR A 698 6.30 17.75 30.50
N TYR A 699 5.11 17.17 30.49
CA TYR A 699 4.74 16.01 31.30
C TYR A 699 4.40 14.81 30.43
N VAL A 700 4.70 13.63 30.98
CA VAL A 700 4.40 12.33 30.39
C VAL A 700 3.86 11.41 31.48
N GLU A 701 3.05 10.44 31.07
CA GLU A 701 2.45 9.50 32.01
C GLU A 701 3.29 8.21 32.11
N VAL A 702 3.57 7.81 33.35
CA VAL A 702 4.34 6.62 33.70
C VAL A 702 3.54 5.78 34.70
N LEU A 703 3.87 4.50 34.85
CA LEU A 703 3.30 3.70 35.93
C LEU A 703 3.64 4.31 37.27
N ASN A 704 2.66 4.40 38.18
CA ASN A 704 2.97 4.79 39.55
C ASN A 704 3.78 3.69 40.27
N ARG A 705 4.35 4.00 41.43
CA ARG A 705 5.29 3.09 42.10
C ARG A 705 4.65 1.78 42.56
N ASP A 706 3.39 1.82 42.99
CA ASP A 706 2.66 0.64 43.44
C ASP A 706 2.32 -0.28 42.25
N GLU A 707 1.89 0.31 41.13
CA GLU A 707 1.65 -0.39 39.86
C GLU A 707 2.92 -1.03 39.29
N GLU A 708 4.02 -0.27 39.26
CA GLU A 708 5.34 -0.75 38.83
C GLU A 708 5.77 -1.97 39.67
N SER A 709 5.61 -1.91 40.99
CA SER A 709 5.97 -3.00 41.89
C SER A 709 5.10 -4.24 41.65
N ARG A 710 3.77 -4.06 41.60
CA ARG A 710 2.79 -5.14 41.36
C ARG A 710 3.03 -5.87 40.04
N LEU A 711 3.28 -5.15 38.95
CA LEU A 711 3.47 -5.76 37.62
C LEU A 711 4.84 -6.44 37.48
N MET A 712 5.84 -6.01 38.24
CA MET A 712 7.18 -6.63 38.24
C MET A 712 7.22 -7.87 39.15
N GLU A 713 6.48 -7.88 40.26
CA GLU A 713 6.36 -9.03 41.17
C GLU A 713 5.58 -10.20 40.55
N GLY A 714 4.55 -9.92 39.74
CA GLY A 714 3.74 -10.95 39.07
C GLY A 714 4.47 -11.79 38.00
N ARG A 715 5.78 -11.60 37.82
CA ARG A 715 6.64 -12.33 36.88
C ARG A 715 7.60 -13.35 37.53
N SER A 716 7.65 -13.44 38.86
CA SER A 716 8.52 -14.39 39.58
C SER A 716 8.00 -15.83 39.53
#